data_AF-A0A8D8AXN0-F1
#
_entry.id   AF-A0A8D8AXN0-F1
#
_cell.length_a   1.000
_cell.length_b   1.000
_cell.length_c   1.000
_cell.angle_alpha   90.00
_cell.angle_beta   90.00
_cell.angle_gamma   90.00
#
_symmetry.space_group_name_H-M   'P 1'
#
loop_
_entity.id
_entity.type
_entity.pdbx_description
1 polymer ?
#
loop_
_entity_poly.entity_id
_entity_poly.type
_entity_poly.pdbx_seq_one_letter_code
_entity_poly.pdbx_strand_id
1 'polypeptide(L)'
;DATREWWRLEGKMCLISVLSIFTSVLLPLFGLGQVANDLHPAIAWFDQMNSELKQLNHEAAQYAWEASTLPTQSSAATVEKIGQLTVRKAHWERTMCGRGEQHRDFNASLGRALQLLCRSWVNTDDEMRQMTELLGFMQTIYTGTQICVDESYDACDGNQVLWEKTHFKYPQFEENEVQDLKTKENKETGKICLFGEPDMEQIMTKATIHQFSKQSDCKINESDILKWAWHSWRMAVGPPIKQTYGKLIHLMNNGARRVGFQDAGDSWREELEMPNLRATVHRLWQEVKPLYQKFHAVIRHFLRKRYPEIKDFDRLGLIPAHILGDMWSQNWETYAASIVPHEVDIEHNFKRMNWTGRQLVKRAEDFYSSTGLPMMTKQFWEKSVFKRGANVTKCHGTAANMYEEGDFRMIVCAGSTSSDFYVVMHEMGHIMYYMLASDQPTIFQDGTNSAFQESIGDTIHLASMSPLHLTRLGLLNSSYLKPEVDNTLNSFDYALLMKTALVKIPALPFAYIMDRYRWDLFEGSANFEEDANRYFWYLLESEQGIKPPLNTDRTHLFDAAAKYHFPDNTPYVRYFLANILSFQLLEGLCRKSIYGSVDSPYQLPMPLHRCDLYGSKRVGRVLKKALAPGGSQRWTTVLKALTGTEEISVDSMVRYFEPLTKYLDKIIEQQGIPVGW
;
A
#
# COMPACT_ATOMS: atom_id res chain seq x y z
N ASP A 1 -0.48 -24.87 -57.60
CA ASP A 1 -0.80 -25.22 -56.20
C ASP A 1 -2.25 -24.94 -55.80
N ALA A 2 -3.19 -25.57 -56.52
CA ALA A 2 -4.63 -25.46 -56.30
C ALA A 2 -5.27 -26.86 -56.22
N THR A 3 -4.61 -27.77 -55.49
CA THR A 3 -5.03 -29.18 -55.28
C THR A 3 -4.78 -29.66 -53.83
N ARG A 4 -4.79 -28.76 -52.85
CA ARG A 4 -4.72 -29.11 -51.41
C ARG A 4 -5.93 -28.64 -50.57
N GLU A 5 -6.99 -28.15 -51.19
CA GLU A 5 -8.16 -27.60 -50.49
C GLU A 5 -9.42 -28.48 -50.47
N TRP A 6 -9.44 -29.64 -51.13
CA TRP A 6 -10.65 -30.48 -51.20
C TRP A 6 -10.79 -31.58 -50.12
N TRP A 7 -9.81 -31.72 -49.20
CA TRP A 7 -9.82 -32.79 -48.17
C TRP A 7 -10.07 -32.33 -46.73
N ARG A 8 -10.46 -31.07 -46.48
CA ARG A 8 -10.65 -30.56 -45.10
C ARG A 8 -12.08 -30.20 -44.69
N LEU A 9 -13.07 -30.31 -45.57
CA LEU A 9 -14.45 -29.89 -45.26
C LEU A 9 -15.48 -31.02 -45.10
N GLU A 10 -15.27 -32.24 -45.60
CA GLU A 10 -16.26 -33.34 -45.44
C GLU A 10 -15.95 -34.33 -44.29
N GLY A 11 -14.71 -34.38 -43.78
CA GLY A 11 -14.32 -35.32 -42.71
C GLY A 11 -14.82 -34.97 -41.30
N LYS A 12 -15.44 -33.80 -41.09
CA LYS A 12 -15.87 -33.33 -39.75
C LYS A 12 -17.37 -33.41 -39.48
N MET A 13 -18.23 -33.57 -40.50
CA MET A 13 -19.67 -33.72 -40.28
C MET A 13 -20.12 -35.18 -40.11
N CYS A 14 -19.36 -36.17 -40.57
CA CYS A 14 -19.76 -37.58 -40.47
C CYS A 14 -19.41 -38.23 -39.11
N LEU A 15 -18.39 -37.73 -38.40
CA LEU A 15 -17.97 -38.26 -37.10
C LEU A 15 -18.92 -37.87 -35.94
N ILE A 16 -19.64 -36.76 -36.06
CA ILE A 16 -20.55 -36.27 -35.01
C ILE A 16 -21.88 -37.03 -35.01
N SER A 17 -22.36 -37.45 -36.20
CA SER A 17 -23.61 -38.19 -36.33
C SER A 17 -23.47 -39.69 -36.01
N VAL A 18 -22.30 -40.30 -36.26
CA VAL A 18 -22.08 -41.73 -36.00
C VAL A 18 -21.78 -42.01 -34.51
N LEU A 19 -21.12 -41.09 -33.79
CA LEU A 19 -20.91 -41.22 -32.34
C LEU A 19 -22.20 -40.98 -31.51
N SER A 20 -23.14 -40.19 -32.02
CA SER A 20 -24.42 -39.90 -31.33
C SER A 20 -25.43 -41.06 -31.46
N ILE A 21 -25.32 -41.86 -32.52
CA ILE A 21 -26.18 -43.05 -32.75
C ILE A 21 -25.59 -44.29 -32.04
N PHE A 22 -24.27 -44.37 -31.85
CA PHE A 22 -23.63 -45.46 -31.11
C PHE A 22 -23.88 -45.39 -29.59
N THR A 23 -24.05 -44.20 -29.00
CA THR A 23 -24.27 -44.04 -27.55
C THR A 23 -25.73 -44.16 -27.13
N SER A 24 -26.69 -43.93 -28.03
CA SER A 24 -28.12 -43.86 -27.69
C SER A 24 -28.92 -45.16 -27.94
N VAL A 25 -28.41 -46.11 -28.73
CA VAL A 25 -29.17 -47.32 -29.11
C VAL A 25 -28.54 -48.65 -28.63
N LEU A 26 -27.22 -48.71 -28.37
CA LEU A 26 -26.53 -49.97 -28.06
C LEU A 26 -26.10 -50.16 -26.59
N LEU A 27 -26.13 -49.11 -25.77
CA LEU A 27 -25.83 -49.21 -24.33
C LEU A 27 -26.95 -49.79 -23.42
N PRO A 28 -28.26 -49.80 -23.78
CA PRO A 28 -29.27 -50.40 -22.90
C PRO A 28 -29.29 -51.94 -22.92
N LEU A 29 -28.59 -52.58 -23.86
CA LEU A 29 -28.63 -54.04 -24.05
C LEU A 29 -27.60 -54.83 -23.21
N PHE A 30 -26.69 -54.15 -22.52
CA PHE A 30 -25.62 -54.78 -21.72
C PHE A 30 -25.72 -54.55 -20.21
N GLY A 31 -26.81 -53.97 -19.69
CA GLY A 31 -27.02 -53.88 -18.23
C GLY A 31 -25.93 -53.10 -17.48
N LEU A 32 -25.20 -52.21 -18.14
CA LEU A 32 -24.35 -51.23 -17.47
C LEU A 32 -25.25 -50.07 -17.08
N GLY A 33 -25.62 -50.03 -15.79
CA GLY A 33 -26.34 -48.92 -15.20
C GLY A 33 -25.63 -47.59 -15.49
N GLN A 34 -26.41 -46.50 -15.47
CA GLN A 34 -25.87 -45.15 -15.46
C GLN A 34 -24.69 -45.08 -14.48
N VAL A 35 -23.46 -44.95 -15.01
CA VAL A 35 -22.34 -44.52 -14.20
C VAL A 35 -22.63 -43.05 -13.90
N ALA A 36 -23.34 -42.80 -12.80
CA ALA A 36 -23.18 -41.55 -12.08
C ALA A 36 -21.67 -41.45 -11.81
N ASN A 37 -20.99 -40.49 -12.44
CA ASN A 37 -19.64 -40.15 -12.03
C ASN A 37 -19.78 -39.52 -10.64
N ASP A 38 -19.82 -40.36 -9.60
CA ASP A 38 -19.75 -39.90 -8.22
C ASP A 38 -18.38 -39.24 -8.05
N LEU A 39 -18.39 -37.91 -8.11
CA LEU A 39 -17.21 -37.09 -7.93
C LEU A 39 -16.61 -37.41 -6.55
N HIS A 40 -15.31 -37.67 -6.49
CA HIS A 40 -14.65 -38.01 -5.22
C HIS A 40 -15.01 -36.98 -4.13
N PRO A 41 -15.34 -37.39 -2.89
CA PRO A 41 -15.85 -36.47 -1.86
C PRO A 41 -14.99 -35.22 -1.63
N ALA A 42 -13.66 -35.37 -1.68
CA ALA A 42 -12.72 -34.26 -1.56
C ALA A 42 -12.86 -33.22 -2.70
N ILE A 43 -13.07 -33.68 -3.94
CA ILE A 43 -13.26 -32.81 -5.11
C ILE A 43 -14.63 -32.13 -5.02
N ALA A 44 -15.68 -32.87 -4.64
CA ALA A 44 -17.00 -32.30 -4.42
C ALA A 44 -17.01 -31.22 -3.31
N TRP A 45 -16.29 -31.44 -2.22
CA TRP A 45 -16.09 -30.43 -1.18
C TRP A 45 -15.36 -29.19 -1.72
N PHE A 46 -14.28 -29.39 -2.47
CA PHE A 46 -13.50 -28.28 -3.01
C PHE A 46 -14.31 -27.44 -4.00
N ASP A 47 -15.06 -28.07 -4.90
CA ASP A 47 -15.92 -27.38 -5.87
C ASP A 47 -17.03 -26.60 -5.17
N GLN A 48 -17.65 -27.17 -4.13
CA GLN A 48 -18.65 -26.49 -3.30
C GLN A 48 -18.03 -25.27 -2.61
N MET A 49 -16.92 -25.45 -1.88
CA MET A 49 -16.22 -24.39 -1.18
C MET A 49 -15.84 -23.25 -2.14
N ASN A 50 -15.27 -23.60 -3.30
CA ASN A 50 -14.81 -22.62 -4.26
C ASN A 50 -15.95 -21.80 -4.89
N SER A 51 -17.08 -22.45 -5.19
CA SER A 51 -18.27 -21.79 -5.73
C SER A 51 -18.93 -20.87 -4.71
N GLU A 52 -19.08 -21.31 -3.46
CA GLU A 52 -19.67 -20.50 -2.39
C GLU A 52 -18.75 -19.32 -2.02
N LEU A 53 -17.43 -19.54 -1.98
CA LEU A 53 -16.45 -18.48 -1.75
C LEU A 53 -16.53 -17.39 -2.84
N LYS A 54 -16.73 -17.79 -4.11
CA LYS A 54 -16.90 -16.84 -5.22
C LYS A 54 -18.08 -15.90 -4.96
N GLN A 55 -19.22 -16.45 -4.54
CA GLN A 55 -20.42 -15.66 -4.24
C GLN A 55 -20.19 -14.71 -3.07
N LEU A 56 -19.60 -15.20 -1.98
CA LEU A 56 -19.29 -14.38 -0.80
C LEU A 56 -18.29 -13.26 -1.11
N ASN A 57 -17.26 -13.56 -1.90
CA ASN A 57 -16.26 -12.58 -2.31
C ASN A 57 -16.82 -11.55 -3.29
N HIS A 58 -17.69 -11.98 -4.22
CA HIS A 58 -18.39 -11.06 -5.13
C HIS A 58 -19.25 -10.06 -4.35
N GLU A 59 -20.07 -10.55 -3.41
CA GLU A 59 -20.93 -9.70 -2.57
C GLU A 59 -20.11 -8.75 -1.70
N ALA A 60 -19.01 -9.23 -1.12
CA ALA A 60 -18.08 -8.39 -0.34
C ALA A 60 -17.47 -7.28 -1.20
N ALA A 61 -16.99 -7.62 -2.41
CA ALA A 61 -16.42 -6.66 -3.34
C ALA A 61 -17.45 -5.62 -3.79
N GLN A 62 -18.71 -6.02 -4.01
CA GLN A 62 -19.81 -5.10 -4.33
C GLN A 62 -20.06 -4.12 -3.18
N TYR A 63 -20.24 -4.59 -1.95
CA TYR A 63 -20.50 -3.72 -0.81
C TYR A 63 -19.34 -2.77 -0.51
N ALA A 64 -18.10 -3.25 -0.59
CA ALA A 64 -16.91 -2.41 -0.42
C ALA A 64 -16.78 -1.36 -1.54
N TRP A 65 -17.09 -1.73 -2.78
CA TRP A 65 -17.09 -0.80 -3.92
C TRP A 65 -18.16 0.27 -3.77
N GLU A 66 -19.39 -0.11 -3.41
CA GLU A 66 -20.50 0.80 -3.13
C GLU A 66 -20.15 1.76 -1.99
N ALA A 67 -19.62 1.26 -0.87
CA ALA A 67 -19.18 2.08 0.26
C ALA A 67 -18.10 3.11 -0.12
N SER A 68 -17.29 2.82 -1.14
CA SER A 68 -16.21 3.70 -1.61
C SER A 68 -16.65 4.69 -2.69
N THR A 69 -17.79 4.45 -3.34
CA THR A 69 -18.23 5.19 -4.53
C THR A 69 -19.59 5.88 -4.39
N LEU A 70 -20.36 5.59 -3.34
CA LEU A 70 -21.64 6.21 -3.04
C LEU A 70 -21.54 7.30 -1.94
N PRO A 71 -22.45 8.30 -1.92
CA PRO A 71 -22.47 9.35 -0.91
C PRO A 71 -22.71 8.83 0.51
N THR A 72 -22.18 9.55 1.50
CA THR A 72 -22.19 9.23 2.95
C THR A 72 -23.59 8.97 3.54
N GLN A 73 -24.67 9.53 2.97
CA GLN A 73 -26.05 9.29 3.41
C GLN A 73 -26.57 7.86 3.10
N SER A 74 -25.84 7.08 2.30
CA SER A 74 -26.11 5.64 2.04
C SER A 74 -25.22 4.69 2.85
N SER A 75 -24.38 5.21 3.75
CA SER A 75 -23.33 4.46 4.44
C SER A 75 -23.86 3.52 5.52
N ALA A 76 -24.87 3.90 6.31
CA ALA A 76 -25.34 3.08 7.43
C ALA A 76 -25.90 1.72 6.99
N ALA A 77 -26.77 1.70 5.97
CA ALA A 77 -27.32 0.46 5.42
C ALA A 77 -26.25 -0.41 4.74
N THR A 78 -25.23 0.21 4.13
CA THR A 78 -24.12 -0.51 3.52
C THR A 78 -23.19 -1.11 4.58
N VAL A 79 -22.91 -0.37 5.66
CA VAL A 79 -22.14 -0.84 6.81
C VAL A 79 -22.85 -1.99 7.52
N GLU A 80 -24.17 -1.91 7.69
CA GLU A 80 -24.96 -3.00 8.26
C GLU A 80 -24.86 -4.27 7.40
N LYS A 81 -25.01 -4.14 6.07
CA LYS A 81 -24.83 -5.26 5.13
C LYS A 81 -23.43 -5.88 5.22
N ILE A 82 -22.38 -5.04 5.31
CA ILE A 82 -21.00 -5.51 5.49
C ILE A 82 -20.86 -6.28 6.80
N GLY A 83 -21.44 -5.79 7.90
CA GLY A 83 -21.43 -6.48 9.19
C GLY A 83 -22.13 -7.85 9.13
N GLN A 84 -23.33 -7.90 8.54
CA GLN A 84 -24.07 -9.15 8.35
C GLN A 84 -23.31 -10.15 7.47
N LEU A 85 -22.71 -9.68 6.37
CA LEU A 85 -21.88 -10.50 5.49
C LEU A 85 -20.64 -11.03 6.20
N THR A 86 -20.00 -10.22 7.04
CA THR A 86 -18.81 -10.60 7.81
C THR A 86 -19.12 -11.76 8.75
N VAL A 87 -20.22 -11.69 9.51
CA VAL A 87 -20.67 -12.77 10.39
C VAL A 87 -20.99 -14.03 9.58
N ARG A 88 -21.73 -13.89 8.47
CA ARG A 88 -22.08 -15.02 7.61
C ARG A 88 -20.85 -15.69 7.00
N LYS A 89 -19.89 -14.92 6.50
CA LYS A 89 -18.63 -15.41 5.93
C LYS A 89 -17.79 -16.12 6.98
N ALA A 90 -17.70 -15.59 8.20
CA ALA A 90 -17.00 -16.24 9.30
C ALA A 90 -17.63 -17.59 9.68
N HIS A 91 -18.97 -17.67 9.74
CA HIS A 91 -19.65 -18.95 9.99
C HIS A 91 -19.40 -19.96 8.86
N TRP A 92 -19.50 -19.51 7.61
CA TRP A 92 -19.21 -20.31 6.42
C TRP A 92 -17.77 -20.85 6.44
N GLU A 93 -16.79 -19.99 6.73
CA GLU A 93 -15.37 -20.35 6.78
C GLU A 93 -15.11 -21.44 7.82
N ARG A 94 -15.65 -21.29 9.03
CA ARG A 94 -15.57 -22.33 10.08
C ARG A 94 -16.17 -23.66 9.64
N THR A 95 -17.34 -23.61 9.01
CA THR A 95 -18.06 -24.82 8.56
C THR A 95 -17.28 -25.53 7.45
N MET A 96 -16.79 -24.78 6.47
CA MET A 96 -16.05 -25.34 5.34
C MET A 96 -14.67 -25.84 5.74
N CYS A 97 -13.98 -25.12 6.62
CA CYS A 97 -12.72 -25.55 7.21
C CYS A 97 -12.90 -26.89 7.94
N GLY A 98 -13.86 -26.98 8.89
CA GLY A 98 -14.09 -28.20 9.65
C GLY A 98 -14.48 -29.41 8.80
N ARG A 99 -15.31 -29.22 7.76
CA ARG A 99 -15.66 -30.28 6.79
C ARG A 99 -14.48 -30.69 5.89
N GLY A 100 -13.55 -29.77 5.64
CA GLY A 100 -12.40 -29.97 4.76
C GLY A 100 -11.23 -30.70 5.42
N GLU A 101 -11.15 -30.73 6.75
CA GLU A 101 -10.02 -31.35 7.48
C GLU A 101 -9.77 -32.81 7.10
N GLN A 102 -10.83 -33.60 6.92
CA GLN A 102 -10.72 -35.00 6.46
C GLN A 102 -10.15 -35.16 5.03
N HIS A 103 -10.04 -34.07 4.28
CA HIS A 103 -9.52 -34.03 2.92
C HIS A 103 -8.14 -33.37 2.82
N ARG A 104 -7.53 -32.98 3.94
CA ARG A 104 -6.22 -32.28 4.02
C ARG A 104 -5.12 -32.98 3.21
N ASP A 105 -5.03 -34.30 3.33
CA ASP A 105 -3.96 -35.11 2.71
C ASP A 105 -4.33 -35.66 1.31
N PHE A 106 -5.46 -35.23 0.73
CA PHE A 106 -5.90 -35.74 -0.58
C PHE A 106 -4.90 -35.42 -1.70
N ASN A 107 -4.47 -34.16 -1.79
CA ASN A 107 -3.33 -33.74 -2.62
C ASN A 107 -2.82 -32.36 -2.17
N ALA A 108 -1.66 -31.94 -2.68
CA ALA A 108 -1.02 -30.69 -2.30
C ALA A 108 -1.88 -29.43 -2.59
N SER A 109 -2.63 -29.40 -3.69
CA SER A 109 -3.49 -28.26 -4.04
C SER A 109 -4.67 -28.10 -3.08
N LEU A 110 -5.33 -29.21 -2.71
CA LEU A 110 -6.41 -29.17 -1.72
C LEU A 110 -5.88 -28.86 -0.33
N GLY A 111 -4.73 -29.44 0.06
CA GLY A 111 -4.07 -29.09 1.32
C GLY A 111 -3.72 -27.60 1.39
N ARG A 112 -3.26 -27.00 0.28
CA ARG A 112 -3.00 -25.56 0.16
C ARG A 112 -4.28 -24.74 0.28
N ALA A 113 -5.36 -25.12 -0.40
CA ALA A 113 -6.64 -24.43 -0.30
C ALA A 113 -7.20 -24.47 1.12
N LEU A 114 -7.11 -25.62 1.80
CA LEU A 114 -7.53 -25.77 3.18
C LEU A 114 -6.68 -24.91 4.12
N GLN A 115 -5.35 -24.87 3.94
CA GLN A 115 -4.48 -23.98 4.71
C GLN A 115 -4.90 -22.50 4.57
N LEU A 116 -5.15 -22.04 3.34
CA LEU A 116 -5.58 -20.66 3.10
C LEU A 116 -6.96 -20.34 3.67
N LEU A 117 -7.87 -21.31 3.65
CA LEU A 117 -9.22 -21.19 4.22
C LEU A 117 -9.22 -21.20 5.76
N CYS A 118 -8.31 -21.94 6.38
CA CYS A 118 -8.33 -22.21 7.83
C CYS A 118 -7.36 -21.36 8.66
N ARG A 119 -6.72 -20.34 8.07
CA ARG A 119 -5.66 -19.55 8.74
C ARG A 119 -6.16 -18.34 9.55
N SER A 120 -7.46 -18.06 9.52
CA SER A 120 -8.06 -16.92 10.25
C SER A 120 -8.31 -17.25 11.71
N TRP A 121 -8.23 -16.25 12.59
CA TRP A 121 -8.68 -16.40 13.98
C TRP A 121 -10.21 -16.54 14.08
N VAL A 122 -10.72 -16.93 15.25
CA VAL A 122 -12.16 -17.19 15.45
C VAL A 122 -12.75 -16.40 16.61
N ASN A 123 -13.62 -15.44 16.28
CA ASN A 123 -14.43 -14.69 17.24
C ASN A 123 -15.86 -15.25 17.38
N THR A 124 -16.49 -15.01 18.53
CA THR A 124 -17.93 -15.26 18.71
C THR A 124 -18.75 -14.22 17.94
N ASP A 125 -20.03 -14.50 17.70
CA ASP A 125 -20.89 -13.56 16.97
C ASP A 125 -21.02 -12.21 17.70
N ASP A 126 -21.06 -12.23 19.04
CA ASP A 126 -21.08 -11.01 19.85
C ASP A 126 -19.76 -10.23 19.76
N GLU A 127 -18.62 -10.91 19.81
CA GLU A 127 -17.32 -10.25 19.64
C GLU A 127 -17.15 -9.67 18.24
N MET A 128 -17.59 -10.37 17.18
CA MET A 128 -17.54 -9.85 15.81
C MET A 128 -18.38 -8.58 15.66
N ARG A 129 -19.57 -8.56 16.28
CA ARG A 129 -20.42 -7.36 16.32
C ARG A 129 -19.71 -6.21 17.03
N GLN A 130 -19.17 -6.46 18.23
CA GLN A 130 -18.41 -5.46 18.98
C GLN A 130 -17.20 -4.95 18.18
N MET A 131 -16.41 -5.84 17.56
CA MET A 131 -15.27 -5.45 16.73
C MET A 131 -15.69 -4.56 15.55
N THR A 132 -16.80 -4.89 14.89
CA THR A 132 -17.34 -4.10 13.77
C THR A 132 -17.75 -2.69 14.24
N GLU A 133 -18.40 -2.58 15.40
CA GLU A 133 -18.76 -1.29 16.02
C GLU A 133 -17.52 -0.46 16.36
N LEU A 134 -16.50 -1.07 16.99
CA LEU A 134 -15.25 -0.40 17.37
C LEU A 134 -14.47 0.08 16.13
N LEU A 135 -14.35 -0.75 15.09
CA LEU A 135 -13.67 -0.40 13.84
C LEU A 135 -14.41 0.72 13.10
N GLY A 136 -15.74 0.62 13.01
CA GLY A 136 -16.59 1.65 12.41
C GLY A 136 -16.43 3.01 13.11
N PHE A 137 -16.42 3.02 14.45
CA PHE A 137 -16.16 4.21 15.25
C PHE A 137 -14.78 4.82 14.95
N MET A 138 -13.71 4.03 14.96
CA MET A 138 -12.35 4.55 14.73
C MET A 138 -12.19 5.10 13.31
N GLN A 139 -12.70 4.38 12.29
CA GLN A 139 -12.69 4.86 10.91
C GLN A 139 -13.50 6.17 10.77
N THR A 140 -14.63 6.28 11.47
CA THR A 140 -15.48 7.48 11.46
C THR A 140 -14.77 8.67 12.09
N ILE A 141 -14.10 8.49 13.24
CA ILE A 141 -13.23 9.52 13.84
C ILE A 141 -12.11 9.91 12.86
N TYR A 142 -11.41 8.96 12.25
CA TYR A 142 -10.29 9.29 11.37
C TYR A 142 -10.74 10.04 10.11
N THR A 143 -11.82 9.61 9.47
CA THR A 143 -12.22 10.16 8.17
C THR A 143 -13.16 11.37 8.27
N GLY A 144 -13.93 11.48 9.35
CA GLY A 144 -14.97 12.50 9.51
C GLY A 144 -14.60 13.65 10.45
N THR A 145 -13.54 13.53 11.26
CA THR A 145 -13.12 14.61 12.17
C THR A 145 -12.59 15.81 11.39
N GLN A 146 -13.05 17.01 11.77
CA GLN A 146 -12.58 18.29 11.26
C GLN A 146 -11.87 19.09 12.35
N ILE A 147 -10.81 19.79 11.95
CA ILE A 147 -10.05 20.71 12.79
C ILE A 147 -10.42 22.12 12.34
N CYS A 148 -11.09 22.87 13.21
CA CYS A 148 -11.60 24.19 12.92
C CYS A 148 -10.77 25.28 13.63
N VAL A 149 -10.48 26.37 12.94
CA VAL A 149 -9.82 27.57 13.48
C VAL A 149 -10.68 28.79 13.18
N ASP A 150 -10.92 29.64 14.17
CA ASP A 150 -11.68 30.89 14.00
C ASP A 150 -10.95 31.85 13.04
N GLU A 151 -11.67 32.59 12.20
CA GLU A 151 -11.13 33.52 11.18
C GLU A 151 -10.66 34.87 11.78
N SER A 152 -11.11 35.25 12.97
CA SER A 152 -10.81 36.54 13.62
C SER A 152 -9.68 36.45 14.65
N TYR A 153 -8.52 35.93 14.25
CA TYR A 153 -7.35 35.90 15.12
C TYR A 153 -6.29 36.90 14.63
N ASP A 154 -5.89 37.81 15.52
CA ASP A 154 -4.70 38.63 15.34
C ASP A 154 -3.49 37.74 15.64
N ALA A 155 -2.86 37.18 14.60
CA ALA A 155 -1.88 36.09 14.71
C ALA A 155 -0.49 36.51 15.24
N CYS A 156 -0.41 37.65 15.92
CA CYS A 156 0.84 38.31 16.28
C CYS A 156 1.57 37.71 17.50
N ASP A 157 1.03 36.67 18.16
CA ASP A 157 1.63 36.06 19.36
C ASP A 157 2.03 34.56 19.21
N GLY A 158 2.28 34.11 17.97
CA GLY A 158 2.91 32.81 17.71
C GLY A 158 2.02 31.57 17.91
N ASN A 159 2.66 30.41 18.11
CA ASN A 159 2.00 29.08 18.04
C ASN A 159 0.89 28.85 19.08
N GLN A 160 0.92 29.58 20.20
CA GLN A 160 -0.12 29.54 21.22
C GLN A 160 -1.47 30.00 20.66
N VAL A 161 -1.48 31.03 19.80
CA VAL A 161 -2.73 31.60 19.25
C VAL A 161 -3.46 30.60 18.35
N LEU A 162 -2.74 29.91 17.44
CA LEU A 162 -3.36 28.91 16.57
C LEU A 162 -3.95 27.76 17.37
N TRP A 163 -3.21 27.24 18.35
CA TRP A 163 -3.66 26.14 19.19
C TRP A 163 -4.84 26.54 20.10
N GLU A 164 -4.81 27.73 20.70
CA GLU A 164 -5.89 28.24 21.57
C GLU A 164 -7.20 28.44 20.81
N LYS A 165 -7.13 28.79 19.53
CA LYS A 165 -8.29 28.99 18.63
C LYS A 165 -8.73 27.71 17.90
N THR A 166 -8.10 26.57 18.18
CA THR A 166 -8.40 25.31 17.50
C THR A 166 -9.50 24.55 18.22
N HIS A 167 -10.56 24.20 17.49
CA HIS A 167 -11.67 23.36 17.92
C HIS A 167 -11.76 22.08 17.08
N PHE A 168 -12.26 21.00 17.65
CA PHE A 168 -12.48 19.74 16.93
C PHE A 168 -13.98 19.50 16.72
N LYS A 169 -14.38 19.26 15.47
CA LYS A 169 -15.75 18.86 15.12
C LYS A 169 -15.74 17.39 14.74
N TYR A 170 -16.44 16.57 15.51
CA TYR A 170 -16.58 15.14 15.28
C TYR A 170 -17.91 14.83 14.59
N PRO A 171 -17.95 13.86 13.68
CA PRO A 171 -19.14 13.55 12.86
C PRO A 171 -20.32 12.94 13.63
N GLN A 172 -20.09 12.44 14.85
CA GLN A 172 -21.05 11.63 15.62
C GLN A 172 -21.63 12.32 16.86
N PHE A 173 -21.23 13.56 17.14
CA PHE A 173 -21.82 14.38 18.21
C PHE A 173 -22.63 15.50 17.54
N GLU A 174 -23.91 15.64 17.91
CA GLU A 174 -24.72 16.78 17.46
C GLU A 174 -24.09 18.10 17.93
N GLU A 175 -24.35 19.23 17.26
CA GLU A 175 -23.80 20.56 17.62
C GLU A 175 -24.09 20.96 19.09
N ASN A 176 -25.10 20.35 19.71
CA ASN A 176 -25.47 20.55 21.11
C ASN A 176 -24.78 19.59 22.10
N GLU A 177 -24.15 18.51 21.62
CA GLU A 177 -23.40 17.52 22.42
C GLU A 177 -21.88 17.73 22.36
N VAL A 178 -21.42 18.79 21.67
CA VAL A 178 -20.00 19.14 21.55
C VAL A 178 -19.45 19.54 22.92
N GLN A 179 -18.98 18.56 23.70
CA GLN A 179 -17.94 18.80 24.68
C GLN A 179 -16.63 18.94 23.91
N ASP A 180 -16.35 20.15 23.45
CA ASP A 180 -15.01 20.53 23.03
C ASP A 180 -14.05 20.22 24.21
N LEU A 181 -13.06 19.36 23.96
CA LEU A 181 -12.05 18.99 24.95
C LEU A 181 -11.19 20.18 25.38
N LYS A 182 -11.33 21.36 24.74
CA LYS A 182 -10.64 22.60 25.11
C LYS A 182 -11.51 23.68 25.74
N THR A 183 -12.72 24.00 25.25
CA THR A 183 -13.46 25.17 25.75
C THR A 183 -14.99 25.11 25.60
N LYS A 184 -15.72 25.57 26.62
CA LYS A 184 -17.19 25.54 26.78
C LYS A 184 -17.95 26.73 26.13
N GLU A 185 -17.60 27.24 24.95
CA GLU A 185 -18.37 28.35 24.37
C GLU A 185 -18.65 28.24 22.86
N ASN A 186 -19.94 28.39 22.52
CA ASN A 186 -20.46 28.56 21.17
C ASN A 186 -20.44 30.05 20.79
N LYS A 187 -19.59 30.43 19.84
CA LYS A 187 -19.84 31.59 18.97
C LYS A 187 -19.50 31.29 17.51
N GLU A 188 -20.48 31.54 16.66
CA GLU A 188 -20.42 31.46 15.20
C GLU A 188 -20.10 32.83 14.61
N THR A 189 -19.02 32.93 13.84
CA THR A 189 -18.94 33.51 12.48
C THR A 189 -17.48 33.47 12.01
N GLY A 190 -17.25 32.83 10.86
CA GLY A 190 -15.95 32.66 10.20
C GLY A 190 -15.06 31.58 10.83
N LYS A 191 -15.15 30.32 10.39
CA LYS A 191 -14.26 29.23 10.84
C LYS A 191 -13.73 28.45 9.63
N ILE A 192 -12.42 28.27 9.53
CA ILE A 192 -11.81 27.35 8.56
C ILE A 192 -11.79 25.96 9.19
N CYS A 193 -12.55 25.02 8.64
CA CYS A 193 -12.58 23.63 9.09
C CYS A 193 -11.91 22.72 8.06
N LEU A 194 -10.93 21.93 8.52
CA LEU A 194 -10.06 21.11 7.68
C LEU A 194 -10.16 19.64 8.08
N PHE A 195 -10.21 18.74 7.11
CA PHE A 195 -10.09 17.30 7.35
C PHE A 195 -8.63 16.87 7.48
N GLY A 196 -8.36 15.76 8.18
CA GLY A 196 -7.01 15.18 8.24
C GLY A 196 -6.43 14.91 6.85
N GLU A 197 -7.19 14.20 6.02
CA GLU A 197 -6.88 13.93 4.63
C GLU A 197 -7.99 14.51 3.72
N PRO A 198 -7.65 15.32 2.69
CA PRO A 198 -6.30 15.71 2.30
C PRO A 198 -5.81 17.01 2.96
N ASP A 199 -6.65 17.76 3.69
CA ASP A 199 -6.38 19.19 3.96
C ASP A 199 -5.18 19.40 4.89
N MET A 200 -5.12 18.69 6.02
CA MET A 200 -4.00 18.81 6.96
C MET A 200 -2.71 18.22 6.37
N GLU A 201 -2.80 17.13 5.61
CA GLU A 201 -1.67 16.57 4.86
C GLU A 201 -1.12 17.56 3.82
N GLN A 202 -2.00 18.30 3.12
CA GLN A 202 -1.59 19.35 2.18
C GLN A 202 -0.88 20.52 2.87
N ILE A 203 -1.19 20.81 4.14
CA ILE A 203 -0.43 21.78 4.91
C ILE A 203 0.96 21.25 5.21
N MET A 204 1.08 19.97 5.59
CA MET A 204 2.36 19.32 5.89
C MET A 204 3.31 19.29 4.68
N THR A 205 2.75 19.13 3.47
CA THR A 205 3.49 19.22 2.19
C THR A 205 3.70 20.66 1.71
N LYS A 206 3.20 21.66 2.46
CA LYS A 206 3.26 23.10 2.19
C LYS A 206 2.41 23.58 1.00
N ALA A 207 1.60 22.71 0.41
CA ALA A 207 0.76 23.05 -0.73
C ALA A 207 -0.25 24.16 -0.39
N THR A 208 -0.85 24.10 0.80
CA THR A 208 -1.90 25.02 1.25
C THR A 208 -1.47 25.91 2.41
N ILE A 209 -0.20 25.87 2.83
CA ILE A 209 0.29 26.61 4.01
C ILE A 209 0.07 28.13 3.93
N HIS A 210 0.05 28.67 2.71
CA HIS A 210 -0.13 30.09 2.45
C HIS A 210 -1.50 30.63 2.85
N GLN A 211 -2.50 29.75 3.06
CA GLN A 211 -3.82 30.14 3.56
C GLN A 211 -3.75 30.71 4.99
N PHE A 212 -2.77 30.25 5.78
CA PHE A 212 -2.52 30.72 7.15
C PHE A 212 -1.50 31.86 7.21
N SER A 213 -0.75 32.12 6.14
CA SER A 213 0.25 33.19 6.09
C SER A 213 -0.27 34.53 5.58
N LYS A 214 -1.49 34.58 5.02
CA LYS A 214 -2.09 35.78 4.40
C LYS A 214 -3.14 36.47 5.29
N GLN A 215 -3.49 35.89 6.43
CA GLN A 215 -4.58 36.35 7.29
C GLN A 215 -4.14 37.35 8.38
N SER A 216 -2.85 37.68 8.48
CA SER A 216 -2.32 38.62 9.48
C SER A 216 -1.22 39.52 8.89
N ASP A 217 -1.13 40.76 9.37
CA ASP A 217 0.01 41.67 9.10
C ASP A 217 1.32 41.18 9.76
N CYS A 218 1.24 40.13 10.60
CA CYS A 218 2.34 39.45 11.26
C CYS A 218 2.75 38.16 10.51
N LYS A 219 4.05 37.89 10.40
CA LYS A 219 4.62 36.73 9.69
C LYS A 219 4.80 35.53 10.64
N ILE A 220 3.86 34.60 10.68
CA ILE A 220 4.02 33.31 11.38
C ILE A 220 5.09 32.48 10.65
N ASN A 221 6.00 31.85 11.40
CA ASN A 221 7.00 30.96 10.80
C ASN A 221 6.34 29.72 10.19
N GLU A 222 6.87 29.27 9.07
CA GLU A 222 6.43 28.03 8.40
C GLU A 222 6.47 26.82 9.36
N SER A 223 7.57 26.66 10.11
CA SER A 223 7.72 25.57 11.08
C SER A 223 6.64 25.60 12.17
N ASP A 224 6.20 26.79 12.56
CA ASP A 224 5.16 26.92 13.57
C ASP A 224 3.79 26.45 13.07
N ILE A 225 3.44 26.77 11.82
CA ILE A 225 2.20 26.27 11.18
C ILE A 225 2.25 24.75 11.03
N LEU A 226 3.39 24.20 10.59
CA LEU A 226 3.58 22.75 10.48
C LEU A 226 3.47 22.05 11.84
N LYS A 227 3.99 22.66 12.91
CA LYS A 227 3.91 22.13 14.28
C LYS A 227 2.48 22.11 14.77
N TRP A 228 1.72 23.18 14.52
CA TRP A 228 0.29 23.24 14.81
C TRP A 228 -0.47 22.15 14.04
N ALA A 229 -0.28 22.02 12.73
CA ALA A 229 -0.99 21.05 11.92
C ALA A 229 -0.72 19.61 12.39
N TRP A 230 0.55 19.29 12.63
CA TRP A 230 0.99 18.02 13.17
C TRP A 230 0.33 17.73 14.53
N HIS A 231 0.39 18.69 15.46
CA HIS A 231 -0.14 18.52 16.82
C HIS A 231 -1.66 18.37 16.84
N SER A 232 -2.35 19.26 16.12
CA SER A 232 -3.81 19.28 16.04
C SER A 232 -4.36 17.98 15.49
N TRP A 233 -3.72 17.39 14.47
CA TRP A 233 -4.16 16.10 13.96
C TRP A 233 -4.07 14.98 15.01
N ARG A 234 -2.94 14.86 15.71
CA ARG A 234 -2.79 13.85 16.78
C ARG A 234 -3.81 14.03 17.90
N MET A 235 -4.06 15.26 18.31
CA MET A 235 -4.98 15.57 19.40
C MET A 235 -6.44 15.36 19.01
N ALA A 236 -6.78 15.55 17.73
CA ALA A 236 -8.12 15.33 17.22
C ALA A 236 -8.50 13.84 17.16
N VAL A 237 -7.56 12.93 16.88
CA VAL A 237 -7.89 11.49 16.67
C VAL A 237 -7.30 10.54 17.71
N GLY A 238 -6.15 10.85 18.30
CA GLY A 238 -5.49 9.98 19.27
C GLY A 238 -6.32 9.72 20.53
N PRO A 239 -6.69 10.78 21.29
CA PRO A 239 -7.51 10.64 22.50
C PRO A 239 -8.82 9.88 22.32
N PRO A 240 -9.71 10.20 21.34
CA PRO A 240 -10.98 9.48 21.20
C PRO A 240 -10.80 8.01 20.78
N ILE A 241 -9.71 7.65 20.11
CA ILE A 241 -9.48 6.29 19.61
C ILE A 241 -8.82 5.38 20.65
N LYS A 242 -8.02 5.92 21.59
CA LYS A 242 -7.20 5.13 22.52
C LYS A 242 -7.96 3.98 23.19
N GLN A 243 -9.07 4.29 23.87
CA GLN A 243 -9.82 3.27 24.62
C GLN A 243 -10.44 2.21 23.69
N THR A 244 -10.96 2.63 22.54
CA THR A 244 -11.56 1.74 21.53
C THR A 244 -10.52 0.78 20.97
N TYR A 245 -9.31 1.26 20.70
CA TYR A 245 -8.21 0.43 20.20
C TYR A 245 -7.75 -0.61 21.24
N GLY A 246 -7.66 -0.24 22.52
CA GLY A 246 -7.36 -1.18 23.61
C GLY A 246 -8.37 -2.33 23.71
N LYS A 247 -9.68 -2.02 23.59
CA LYS A 247 -10.75 -3.03 23.53
C LYS A 247 -10.62 -3.93 22.29
N LEU A 248 -10.30 -3.34 21.13
CA LEU A 248 -10.11 -4.10 19.90
C LEU A 248 -8.97 -5.13 20.04
N ILE A 249 -7.82 -4.74 20.61
CA ILE A 249 -6.70 -5.66 20.90
C ILE A 249 -7.17 -6.86 21.70
N HIS A 250 -7.96 -6.62 22.76
CA HIS A 250 -8.47 -7.70 23.62
C HIS A 250 -9.36 -8.69 22.84
N LEU A 251 -10.32 -8.19 22.05
CA LEU A 251 -11.22 -9.03 21.25
C LEU A 251 -10.47 -9.82 20.17
N MET A 252 -9.51 -9.21 19.49
CA MET A 252 -8.67 -9.88 18.49
C MET A 252 -7.82 -10.99 19.13
N ASN A 253 -7.19 -10.72 20.27
CA ASN A 253 -6.39 -11.70 20.99
C ASN A 253 -7.22 -12.88 21.53
N ASN A 254 -8.44 -12.62 22.02
CA ASN A 254 -9.37 -13.69 22.41
C ASN A 254 -9.69 -14.57 21.21
N GLY A 255 -9.96 -13.97 20.05
CA GLY A 255 -10.20 -14.68 18.80
C GLY A 255 -9.03 -15.56 18.36
N ALA A 256 -7.82 -15.02 18.43
CA ALA A 256 -6.59 -15.69 18.04
C ALA A 256 -6.31 -16.92 18.93
N ARG A 257 -6.39 -16.75 20.26
CA ARG A 257 -6.10 -17.82 21.23
C ARG A 257 -7.05 -19.01 21.15
N ARG A 258 -8.30 -18.80 20.71
CA ARG A 258 -9.27 -19.91 20.54
C ARG A 258 -8.84 -20.95 19.52
N VAL A 259 -8.03 -20.56 18.54
CA VAL A 259 -7.55 -21.46 17.48
C VAL A 259 -6.04 -21.74 17.57
N GLY A 260 -5.44 -21.43 18.72
CA GLY A 260 -4.05 -21.82 19.03
C GLY A 260 -2.97 -20.81 18.62
N PHE A 261 -3.33 -19.65 18.06
CA PHE A 261 -2.38 -18.54 17.93
C PHE A 261 -2.07 -17.92 19.30
N GLN A 262 -0.85 -17.39 19.47
CA GLN A 262 -0.48 -16.74 20.74
C GLN A 262 -1.25 -15.43 20.97
N ASP A 263 -1.39 -14.66 19.89
CA ASP A 263 -2.01 -13.34 19.84
C ASP A 263 -2.44 -13.03 18.39
N ALA A 264 -3.13 -11.90 18.19
CA ALA A 264 -3.58 -11.48 16.87
C ALA A 264 -2.43 -11.19 15.90
N GLY A 265 -1.28 -10.74 16.41
CA GLY A 265 -0.07 -10.53 15.63
C GLY A 265 0.48 -11.83 15.08
N ASP A 266 0.38 -12.94 15.81
CA ASP A 266 0.77 -14.26 15.35
C ASP A 266 -0.01 -14.71 14.12
N SER A 267 -1.34 -14.55 14.17
CA SER A 267 -2.21 -14.81 13.02
C SER A 267 -1.90 -13.89 11.82
N TRP A 268 -1.59 -12.61 12.05
CA TRP A 268 -1.17 -11.71 10.97
C TRP A 268 0.12 -12.15 10.29
N ARG A 269 1.10 -12.65 11.05
CA ARG A 269 2.39 -13.09 10.51
C ARG A 269 2.26 -14.38 9.71
N GLU A 270 1.30 -15.25 10.05
CA GLU A 270 1.01 -16.49 9.31
C GLU A 270 0.60 -16.23 7.86
N GLU A 271 -0.09 -15.11 7.57
CA GLU A 271 -0.49 -14.73 6.20
C GLU A 271 0.68 -14.65 5.22
N LEU A 272 1.85 -14.21 5.71
CA LEU A 272 3.05 -14.01 4.90
C LEU A 272 3.82 -15.30 4.63
N GLU A 273 3.55 -16.37 5.39
CA GLU A 273 4.21 -17.67 5.27
C GLU A 273 5.75 -17.56 5.35
N MET A 274 6.21 -16.66 6.22
CA MET A 274 7.62 -16.42 6.48
C MET A 274 7.96 -16.91 7.88
N PRO A 275 8.60 -18.10 8.01
CA PRO A 275 9.13 -18.53 9.29
C PRO A 275 10.05 -17.45 9.88
N ASN A 276 9.93 -17.18 11.18
CA ASN A 276 10.74 -16.19 11.89
C ASN A 276 10.65 -14.76 11.31
N LEU A 277 9.49 -14.35 10.78
CA LEU A 277 9.30 -13.05 10.14
C LEU A 277 9.87 -11.85 10.95
N ARG A 278 9.68 -11.82 12.28
CA ARG A 278 10.24 -10.77 13.15
C ARG A 278 11.77 -10.63 12.98
N ALA A 279 12.49 -11.76 12.98
CA ALA A 279 13.93 -11.79 12.81
C ALA A 279 14.36 -11.41 11.39
N THR A 280 13.64 -11.90 10.37
CA THR A 280 13.89 -11.54 8.97
C THR A 280 13.76 -10.05 8.74
N VAL A 281 12.65 -9.45 9.19
CA VAL A 281 12.38 -8.01 9.04
C VAL A 281 13.41 -7.18 9.82
N HIS A 282 13.77 -7.60 11.04
CA HIS A 282 14.82 -6.92 11.81
C HIS A 282 16.19 -6.98 11.10
N ARG A 283 16.60 -8.16 10.59
CA ARG A 283 17.84 -8.32 9.82
C ARG A 283 17.87 -7.38 8.61
N LEU A 284 16.83 -7.42 7.78
CA LEU A 284 16.71 -6.56 6.60
C LEU A 284 16.79 -5.07 6.97
N TRP A 285 16.16 -4.67 8.07
CA TRP A 285 16.26 -3.29 8.55
C TRP A 285 17.69 -2.94 8.96
N GLN A 286 18.37 -3.79 9.75
CA GLN A 286 19.75 -3.54 10.16
C GLN A 286 20.72 -3.45 8.97
N GLU A 287 20.48 -4.22 7.89
CA GLU A 287 21.30 -4.16 6.68
C GLU A 287 21.13 -2.83 5.91
N VAL A 288 19.93 -2.22 5.92
CA VAL A 288 19.67 -0.92 5.27
C VAL A 288 19.97 0.27 6.18
N LYS A 289 19.90 0.10 7.50
CA LYS A 289 20.07 1.17 8.49
C LYS A 289 21.32 2.04 8.26
N PRO A 290 22.49 1.52 7.87
CA PRO A 290 23.65 2.37 7.55
C PRO A 290 23.41 3.37 6.42
N LEU A 291 22.71 2.96 5.35
CA LEU A 291 22.32 3.86 4.27
C LEU A 291 21.31 4.90 4.78
N TYR A 292 20.32 4.47 5.56
CA TYR A 292 19.35 5.37 6.19
C TYR A 292 20.03 6.42 7.07
N GLN A 293 21.00 6.04 7.90
CA GLN A 293 21.71 6.96 8.80
C GLN A 293 22.50 8.02 8.04
N LYS A 294 23.20 7.65 6.95
CA LYS A 294 23.88 8.62 6.07
C LYS A 294 22.88 9.59 5.45
N PHE A 295 21.77 9.06 4.94
CA PHE A 295 20.70 9.85 4.35
C PHE A 295 20.08 10.82 5.37
N HIS A 296 19.63 10.31 6.52
CA HIS A 296 19.11 11.08 7.64
C HIS A 296 20.06 12.20 8.05
N ALA A 297 21.36 11.93 8.19
CA ALA A 297 22.36 12.92 8.60
C ALA A 297 22.44 14.10 7.62
N VAL A 298 22.45 13.83 6.31
CA VAL A 298 22.45 14.87 5.26
C VAL A 298 21.15 15.67 5.27
N ILE A 299 20.00 15.00 5.40
CA ILE A 299 18.69 15.65 5.49
C ILE A 299 18.59 16.52 6.75
N ARG A 300 19.03 16.02 7.91
CA ARG A 300 19.12 16.79 9.16
C ARG A 300 19.96 18.04 8.97
N HIS A 301 21.15 17.93 8.39
CA HIS A 301 22.03 19.07 8.13
C HIS A 301 21.36 20.12 7.25
N PHE A 302 20.68 19.69 6.19
CA PHE A 302 19.90 20.57 5.32
C PHE A 302 18.75 21.26 6.07
N LEU A 303 17.93 20.50 6.81
CA LEU A 303 16.77 21.02 7.53
C LEU A 303 17.17 22.01 8.63
N ARG A 304 18.30 21.79 9.31
CA ARG A 304 18.83 22.74 10.30
C ARG A 304 19.16 24.10 9.69
N LYS A 305 19.69 24.13 8.46
CA LYS A 305 19.93 25.38 7.73
C LYS A 305 18.62 26.03 7.29
N ARG A 306 17.59 25.23 6.98
CA ARG A 306 16.28 25.70 6.51
C ARG A 306 15.37 26.23 7.62
N TYR A 307 15.51 25.71 8.84
CA TYR A 307 14.71 26.06 10.01
C TYR A 307 15.59 26.49 11.20
N PRO A 308 16.37 27.59 11.07
CA PRO A 308 17.25 28.07 12.14
C PRO A 308 16.50 28.54 13.39
N GLU A 309 15.19 28.78 13.30
CA GLU A 309 14.33 29.20 14.41
C GLU A 309 14.06 28.08 15.43
N ILE A 310 14.28 26.81 15.08
CA ILE A 310 14.06 25.68 15.99
C ILE A 310 15.30 25.50 16.89
N LYS A 311 15.27 26.12 18.07
CA LYS A 311 16.40 26.17 19.01
C LYS A 311 16.94 24.80 19.43
N ASP A 312 16.07 23.81 19.66
CA ASP A 312 16.44 22.47 20.14
C ASP A 312 16.73 21.47 19.01
N PHE A 313 17.07 21.96 17.81
CA PHE A 313 17.42 21.11 16.67
C PHE A 313 18.94 20.89 16.59
N ASP A 314 19.41 19.90 17.36
CA ASP A 314 20.83 19.58 17.48
C ASP A 314 21.41 18.97 16.18
N ARG A 315 22.66 19.32 15.88
CA ARG A 315 23.49 18.74 14.81
C ARG A 315 23.66 17.24 14.95
N LEU A 316 23.66 16.74 16.18
CA LEU A 316 23.78 15.32 16.52
C LEU A 316 22.46 14.71 17.00
N GLY A 317 21.34 15.43 16.97
CA GLY A 317 20.09 14.96 17.58
C GLY A 317 19.03 14.47 16.59
N LEU A 318 17.85 14.21 17.13
CA LEU A 318 16.65 13.76 16.42
C LEU A 318 16.04 14.89 15.57
N ILE A 319 15.49 14.54 14.40
CA ILE A 319 14.76 15.51 13.55
C ILE A 319 13.35 15.71 14.13
N PRO A 320 12.88 16.95 14.34
CA PRO A 320 11.48 17.19 14.72
C PRO A 320 10.51 16.68 13.65
N ALA A 321 9.57 15.81 14.01
CA ALA A 321 8.71 15.08 13.07
C ALA A 321 7.89 15.98 12.11
N HIS A 322 7.47 17.16 12.59
CA HIS A 322 6.65 18.10 11.82
C HIS A 322 7.33 18.76 10.60
N ILE A 323 8.66 18.73 10.47
CA ILE A 323 9.39 19.40 9.38
C ILE A 323 9.94 18.41 8.34
N LEU A 324 9.29 17.27 8.18
CA LEU A 324 9.69 16.22 7.24
C LEU A 324 8.79 16.12 6.00
N GLY A 325 7.90 17.10 5.78
CA GLY A 325 7.11 17.22 4.55
C GLY A 325 5.91 16.27 4.45
N ASP A 326 5.62 15.53 5.51
CA ASP A 326 4.57 14.53 5.57
C ASP A 326 3.99 14.48 7.00
N MET A 327 2.69 14.17 7.11
CA MET A 327 2.00 14.14 8.40
C MET A 327 2.60 13.12 9.37
N TRP A 328 3.23 12.04 8.88
CA TRP A 328 3.79 10.95 9.68
C TRP A 328 5.30 10.81 9.53
N SER A 329 5.95 11.75 8.82
CA SER A 329 7.38 11.70 8.50
C SER A 329 7.80 10.45 7.70
N GLN A 330 6.88 9.80 6.98
CA GLN A 330 7.17 8.59 6.20
C GLN A 330 7.70 8.90 4.78
N ASN A 331 7.41 10.10 4.26
CA ASN A 331 7.82 10.56 2.93
C ASN A 331 8.42 11.96 3.02
N TRP A 332 9.63 12.16 2.51
CA TRP A 332 10.38 13.43 2.60
C TRP A 332 10.51 14.14 1.24
N GLU A 333 9.75 13.70 0.23
CA GLU A 333 9.85 14.15 -1.17
C GLU A 333 9.64 15.66 -1.34
N THR A 334 8.90 16.31 -0.44
CA THR A 334 8.70 17.78 -0.44
C THR A 334 10.00 18.56 -0.52
N TYR A 335 11.11 18.01 -0.03
CA TYR A 335 12.42 18.66 -0.05
C TYR A 335 13.28 18.33 -1.27
N ALA A 336 12.83 17.47 -2.18
CA ALA A 336 13.63 16.97 -3.32
C ALA A 336 14.24 18.12 -4.14
N ALA A 337 13.42 19.09 -4.55
CA ALA A 337 13.85 20.23 -5.36
C ALA A 337 14.78 21.19 -4.59
N SER A 338 14.77 21.18 -3.26
CA SER A 338 15.60 22.07 -2.44
C SER A 338 16.96 21.47 -2.08
N ILE A 339 17.08 20.14 -2.00
CA ILE A 339 18.32 19.45 -1.63
C ILE A 339 19.23 19.23 -2.84
N VAL A 340 18.65 18.80 -3.96
CA VAL A 340 19.38 18.61 -5.22
C VAL A 340 18.60 19.35 -6.32
N PRO A 341 18.73 20.69 -6.39
CA PRO A 341 18.09 21.45 -7.45
C PRO A 341 18.63 21.01 -8.81
N HIS A 342 17.74 20.84 -9.78
CA HIS A 342 18.08 20.41 -11.13
C HIS A 342 17.20 21.17 -12.13
N GLU A 343 17.72 21.46 -13.32
CA GLU A 343 16.98 22.23 -14.35
C GLU A 343 15.72 21.51 -14.84
N VAL A 344 15.74 20.17 -14.83
CA VAL A 344 14.57 19.35 -15.16
C VAL A 344 13.67 19.22 -13.94
N ASP A 345 12.56 19.96 -13.97
CA ASP A 345 11.44 19.75 -13.06
C ASP A 345 10.49 18.69 -13.64
N ILE A 346 10.61 17.45 -13.16
CA ILE A 346 9.74 16.33 -13.53
C ILE A 346 8.28 16.67 -13.20
N GLU A 347 8.01 17.31 -12.07
CA GLU A 347 6.66 17.62 -11.62
C GLU A 347 6.00 18.66 -12.54
N HIS A 348 6.75 19.70 -12.92
CA HIS A 348 6.30 20.63 -13.95
C HIS A 348 6.05 19.92 -15.30
N ASN A 349 6.91 18.99 -15.69
CA ASN A 349 6.74 18.26 -16.94
C ASN A 349 5.47 17.41 -16.94
N PHE A 350 5.16 16.70 -15.85
CA PHE A 350 3.89 15.98 -15.72
C PHE A 350 2.69 16.93 -15.79
N LYS A 351 2.71 18.06 -15.06
CA LYS A 351 1.64 19.07 -15.10
C LYS A 351 1.45 19.65 -16.50
N ARG A 352 2.54 19.93 -17.22
CA ARG A 352 2.51 20.44 -18.61
C ARG A 352 1.81 19.47 -19.56
N MET A 353 1.93 18.16 -19.35
CA MET A 353 1.26 17.17 -20.19
C MET A 353 -0.27 17.23 -20.06
N ASN A 354 -0.79 17.74 -18.94
CA ASN A 354 -2.22 17.92 -18.68
C ASN A 354 -3.07 16.67 -18.99
N TRP A 355 -2.58 15.51 -18.54
CA TRP A 355 -3.28 14.24 -18.67
C TRP A 355 -4.44 14.14 -17.68
N THR A 356 -5.62 13.84 -18.20
CA THR A 356 -6.74 13.35 -17.38
C THR A 356 -6.36 12.02 -16.70
N GLY A 357 -6.99 11.69 -15.55
CA GLY A 357 -6.76 10.40 -14.89
C GLY A 357 -6.93 9.20 -15.83
N ARG A 358 -7.96 9.21 -16.70
CA ARG A 358 -8.13 8.16 -17.73
C ARG A 358 -6.96 8.11 -18.73
N GLN A 359 -6.41 9.25 -19.15
CA GLN A 359 -5.24 9.26 -20.01
C GLN A 359 -4.03 8.69 -19.28
N LEU A 360 -3.81 9.05 -18.01
CA LEU A 360 -2.72 8.51 -17.20
C LEU A 360 -2.80 6.99 -17.07
N VAL A 361 -3.98 6.43 -16.79
CA VAL A 361 -4.23 4.98 -16.77
C VAL A 361 -3.91 4.31 -18.11
N LYS A 362 -4.20 4.96 -19.25
CA LYS A 362 -3.81 4.43 -20.58
C LYS A 362 -2.29 4.34 -20.75
N ARG A 363 -1.49 5.21 -20.13
CA ARG A 363 -0.02 5.12 -20.20
C ARG A 363 0.47 3.95 -19.35
N ALA A 364 -0.15 3.70 -18.20
CA ALA A 364 0.13 2.51 -17.41
C ALA A 364 -0.22 1.24 -18.19
N GLU A 365 -1.44 1.15 -18.77
CA GLU A 365 -1.83 0.02 -19.63
C GLU A 365 -0.85 -0.18 -20.80
N ASP A 366 -0.41 0.89 -21.46
CA ASP A 366 0.61 0.82 -22.52
C ASP A 366 1.91 0.23 -22.00
N PHE A 367 2.41 0.66 -20.83
CA PHE A 367 3.61 0.09 -20.23
C PHE A 367 3.49 -1.42 -20.03
N TYR A 368 2.45 -1.87 -19.32
CA TYR A 368 2.29 -3.29 -19.02
C TYR A 368 2.06 -4.12 -20.29
N SER A 369 1.18 -3.68 -21.19
CA SER A 369 0.89 -4.39 -22.44
C SER A 369 2.09 -4.40 -23.41
N SER A 370 2.97 -3.40 -23.37
CA SER A 370 4.23 -3.40 -24.12
C SER A 370 5.11 -4.60 -23.78
N THR A 371 5.05 -5.11 -22.56
CA THR A 371 5.78 -6.32 -22.14
C THR A 371 5.11 -7.62 -22.60
N GLY A 372 3.90 -7.55 -23.16
CA GLY A 372 3.12 -8.72 -23.61
C GLY A 372 2.12 -9.25 -22.58
N LEU A 373 1.87 -8.50 -21.51
CA LEU A 373 0.76 -8.73 -20.58
C LEU A 373 -0.58 -8.30 -21.23
N PRO A 374 -1.73 -8.80 -20.74
CA PRO A 374 -3.03 -8.47 -21.31
C PRO A 374 -3.38 -6.97 -21.18
N MET A 375 -4.18 -6.46 -22.12
CA MET A 375 -4.82 -5.14 -22.00
C MET A 375 -5.99 -5.22 -21.02
N MET A 376 -6.40 -4.07 -20.46
CA MET A 376 -7.55 -3.99 -19.55
C MET A 376 -8.83 -4.43 -20.23
N THR A 377 -9.74 -4.99 -19.43
CA THR A 377 -11.05 -5.43 -19.93
C THR A 377 -11.94 -4.25 -20.29
N LYS A 378 -12.96 -4.50 -21.09
CA LYS A 378 -13.99 -3.49 -21.39
C LYS A 378 -14.67 -3.00 -20.10
N GLN A 379 -15.00 -3.92 -19.20
CA GLN A 379 -15.66 -3.61 -17.93
C GLN A 379 -14.78 -2.74 -17.01
N PHE A 380 -13.46 -2.96 -17.01
CA PHE A 380 -12.53 -2.08 -16.29
C PHE A 380 -12.70 -0.63 -16.73
N TRP A 381 -12.72 -0.35 -18.03
CA TRP A 381 -12.83 1.02 -18.55
C TRP A 381 -14.21 1.65 -18.34
N GLU A 382 -15.26 0.83 -18.24
CA GLU A 382 -16.65 1.26 -18.06
C GLU A 382 -17.00 1.50 -16.59
N LYS A 383 -16.51 0.67 -15.67
CA LYS A 383 -16.93 0.66 -14.26
C LYS A 383 -15.92 1.30 -13.29
N SER A 384 -14.68 1.53 -13.71
CA SER A 384 -13.66 2.18 -12.88
C SER A 384 -13.87 3.69 -12.74
N VAL A 385 -13.35 4.26 -11.65
CA VAL A 385 -13.43 5.68 -11.32
C VAL A 385 -12.07 6.34 -11.56
N PHE A 386 -11.98 7.22 -12.57
CA PHE A 386 -10.72 7.88 -12.97
C PHE A 386 -10.67 9.39 -12.65
N LYS A 387 -11.73 9.92 -12.01
CA LYS A 387 -11.86 11.33 -11.67
C LYS A 387 -12.78 11.44 -10.46
N ARG A 388 -12.51 12.41 -9.59
CA ARG A 388 -13.42 12.78 -8.50
C ARG A 388 -14.74 13.30 -9.07
N GLY A 389 -15.83 12.55 -8.86
CA GLY A 389 -17.21 12.97 -9.12
C GLY A 389 -17.87 13.51 -7.85
N ALA A 390 -19.06 14.13 -7.98
CA ALA A 390 -19.81 14.66 -6.83
C ALA A 390 -20.16 13.60 -5.76
N ASN A 391 -20.29 12.34 -6.18
CA ASN A 391 -20.69 11.22 -5.32
C ASN A 391 -19.53 10.32 -4.86
N VAL A 392 -18.30 10.57 -5.34
CA VAL A 392 -17.13 9.75 -4.99
C VAL A 392 -16.55 10.25 -3.67
N THR A 393 -16.73 9.48 -2.62
CA THR A 393 -16.32 9.82 -1.24
C THR A 393 -14.88 9.48 -0.95
N LYS A 394 -14.33 8.40 -1.54
CA LYS A 394 -12.93 7.98 -1.40
C LYS A 394 -12.16 8.13 -2.71
N CYS A 395 -10.99 8.77 -2.64
CA CYS A 395 -10.08 8.96 -3.78
C CYS A 395 -8.69 8.37 -3.54
N HIS A 396 -8.52 7.61 -2.45
CA HIS A 396 -7.33 6.81 -2.22
C HIS A 396 -7.21 5.73 -3.30
N GLY A 397 -6.00 5.49 -3.82
CA GLY A 397 -5.75 4.43 -4.79
C GLY A 397 -6.35 3.11 -4.31
N THR A 398 -7.14 2.46 -5.17
CA THR A 398 -7.77 1.18 -4.86
C THR A 398 -7.90 0.34 -6.14
N ALA A 399 -7.51 -0.93 -6.07
CA ALA A 399 -7.74 -1.94 -7.10
C ALA A 399 -8.62 -3.07 -6.56
N ALA A 400 -9.62 -3.49 -7.34
CA ALA A 400 -10.61 -4.48 -6.93
C ALA A 400 -10.75 -5.61 -7.95
N ASN A 401 -10.67 -6.84 -7.46
CA ASN A 401 -11.21 -8.02 -8.12
C ASN A 401 -12.69 -8.16 -7.72
N MET A 402 -13.61 -8.09 -8.68
CA MET A 402 -15.04 -8.20 -8.40
C MET A 402 -15.54 -9.65 -8.44
N TYR A 403 -14.67 -10.63 -8.65
CA TYR A 403 -14.99 -12.06 -8.70
C TYR A 403 -16.06 -12.44 -9.74
N GLU A 404 -16.17 -11.62 -10.78
CA GLU A 404 -17.01 -11.85 -11.97
C GLU A 404 -16.13 -11.87 -13.22
N GLU A 405 -16.58 -12.58 -14.25
CA GLU A 405 -15.79 -12.76 -15.46
C GLU A 405 -15.43 -11.41 -16.09
N GLY A 406 -14.13 -11.08 -16.07
CA GLY A 406 -13.60 -9.85 -16.64
C GLY A 406 -13.93 -8.55 -15.88
N ASP A 407 -14.51 -8.61 -14.67
CA ASP A 407 -14.85 -7.42 -13.88
C ASP A 407 -13.75 -7.12 -12.85
N PHE A 408 -12.81 -6.27 -13.28
CA PHE A 408 -11.75 -5.69 -12.44
C PHE A 408 -11.92 -4.19 -12.47
N ARG A 409 -11.71 -3.52 -11.33
CA ARG A 409 -12.00 -2.08 -11.24
C ARG A 409 -10.94 -1.36 -10.44
N MET A 410 -10.75 -0.08 -10.77
CA MET A 410 -9.79 0.78 -10.10
C MET A 410 -10.44 2.12 -9.73
N ILE A 411 -10.10 2.64 -8.55
CA ILE A 411 -10.42 4.00 -8.12
C ILE A 411 -9.11 4.77 -8.06
N VAL A 412 -8.94 5.70 -9.00
CA VAL A 412 -7.84 6.66 -9.01
C VAL A 412 -8.40 8.02 -9.37
N CYS A 413 -8.46 8.94 -8.42
CA CYS A 413 -8.84 10.33 -8.70
C CYS A 413 -7.63 11.14 -9.20
N ALA A 414 -6.87 10.55 -10.10
CA ALA A 414 -5.54 11.01 -10.47
C ALA A 414 -5.57 12.32 -11.28
N GLY A 415 -4.70 13.24 -10.90
CA GLY A 415 -4.32 14.40 -11.68
C GLY A 415 -3.17 14.11 -12.66
N SER A 416 -2.36 15.14 -12.91
CA SER A 416 -1.16 15.09 -13.75
C SER A 416 0.10 15.35 -12.92
N THR A 417 0.27 14.68 -11.78
CA THR A 417 1.48 14.78 -10.97
C THR A 417 2.31 13.50 -11.08
N SER A 418 3.59 13.57 -10.67
CA SER A 418 4.43 12.36 -10.58
C SER A 418 3.94 11.37 -9.50
N SER A 419 3.34 11.87 -8.42
CA SER A 419 2.70 11.05 -7.39
C SER A 419 1.46 10.32 -7.92
N ASP A 420 0.61 11.00 -8.70
CA ASP A 420 -0.52 10.37 -9.39
C ASP A 420 -0.06 9.24 -10.32
N PHE A 421 1.06 9.45 -11.03
CA PHE A 421 1.64 8.43 -11.89
C PHE A 421 2.13 7.21 -11.10
N TYR A 422 2.75 7.42 -9.93
CA TYR A 422 3.09 6.34 -9.01
C TYR A 422 1.86 5.53 -8.60
N VAL A 423 0.81 6.19 -8.09
CA VAL A 423 -0.42 5.52 -7.64
C VAL A 423 -1.05 4.72 -8.77
N VAL A 424 -1.16 5.30 -9.97
CA VAL A 424 -1.73 4.58 -11.13
C VAL A 424 -0.90 3.34 -11.51
N MET A 425 0.43 3.44 -11.52
CA MET A 425 1.30 2.30 -11.83
C MET A 425 1.23 1.21 -10.76
N HIS A 426 1.13 1.62 -9.49
CA HIS A 426 0.97 0.76 -8.33
C HIS A 426 -0.34 -0.04 -8.41
N GLU A 427 -1.49 0.66 -8.51
CA GLU A 427 -2.82 0.03 -8.56
C GLU A 427 -3.00 -0.84 -9.82
N MET A 428 -2.42 -0.44 -10.95
CA MET A 428 -2.42 -1.26 -12.15
C MET A 428 -1.67 -2.59 -11.95
N GLY A 429 -0.67 -2.62 -11.06
CA GLY A 429 0.03 -3.85 -10.68
C GLY A 429 -0.90 -4.87 -10.02
N HIS A 430 -1.77 -4.40 -9.11
CA HIS A 430 -2.81 -5.21 -8.47
C HIS A 430 -3.79 -5.77 -9.50
N ILE A 431 -4.31 -4.91 -10.39
CA ILE A 431 -5.24 -5.33 -11.46
C ILE A 431 -4.60 -6.37 -12.38
N MET A 432 -3.34 -6.19 -12.75
CA MET A 432 -2.61 -7.16 -13.57
C MET A 432 -2.46 -8.50 -12.85
N TYR A 433 -2.20 -8.51 -11.55
CA TYR A 433 -2.13 -9.75 -10.80
C TYR A 433 -3.49 -10.47 -10.82
N TYR A 434 -4.58 -9.77 -10.49
CA TYR A 434 -5.93 -10.34 -10.52
C TYR A 434 -6.30 -10.91 -11.89
N MET A 435 -6.01 -10.17 -12.97
CA MET A 435 -6.28 -10.62 -14.33
C MET A 435 -5.46 -11.85 -14.74
N LEU A 436 -4.23 -11.98 -14.25
CA LEU A 436 -3.38 -13.14 -14.57
C LEU A 436 -3.79 -14.37 -13.77
N ALA A 437 -4.28 -14.19 -12.55
CA ALA A 437 -4.72 -15.26 -11.65
C ALA A 437 -6.22 -15.62 -11.82
N SER A 438 -6.97 -14.94 -12.69
CA SER A 438 -8.43 -15.09 -12.78
C SER A 438 -8.92 -16.49 -13.18
N ASP A 439 -8.09 -17.26 -13.86
CA ASP A 439 -8.39 -18.64 -14.26
C ASP A 439 -8.19 -19.65 -13.12
N GLN A 440 -7.63 -19.22 -11.98
CA GLN A 440 -7.50 -20.06 -10.80
C GLN A 440 -8.85 -20.23 -10.06
N PRO A 441 -9.01 -21.32 -9.29
CA PRO A 441 -10.02 -21.37 -8.23
C PRO A 441 -9.99 -20.09 -7.37
N THR A 442 -11.16 -19.58 -6.98
CA THR A 442 -11.39 -18.36 -6.20
C THR A 442 -10.42 -18.20 -5.02
N ILE A 443 -10.17 -19.28 -4.27
CA ILE A 443 -9.26 -19.28 -3.11
C ILE A 443 -7.80 -18.94 -3.46
N PHE A 444 -7.42 -19.01 -4.74
CA PHE A 444 -6.09 -18.72 -5.26
C PHE A 444 -6.05 -17.50 -6.20
N GLN A 445 -7.14 -16.75 -6.36
CA GLN A 445 -7.18 -15.60 -7.30
C GLN A 445 -6.45 -14.34 -6.79
N ASP A 446 -6.11 -14.30 -5.50
CA ASP A 446 -5.25 -13.26 -4.94
C ASP A 446 -3.76 -13.60 -5.12
N GLY A 447 -2.88 -12.63 -4.87
CA GLY A 447 -1.44 -12.86 -4.87
C GLY A 447 -0.97 -13.83 -3.78
N THR A 448 0.28 -14.28 -3.89
CA THR A 448 0.83 -15.31 -2.97
C THR A 448 0.81 -14.89 -1.50
N ASN A 449 1.06 -13.61 -1.22
CA ASN A 449 0.83 -12.97 0.06
C ASN A 449 0.74 -11.44 -0.14
N SER A 450 0.37 -10.73 0.92
CA SER A 450 0.21 -9.27 0.88
C SER A 450 1.48 -8.51 0.48
N ALA A 451 2.66 -8.94 0.93
CA ALA A 451 3.93 -8.28 0.55
C ALA A 451 4.25 -8.38 -0.94
N PHE A 452 3.98 -9.53 -1.57
CA PHE A 452 4.16 -9.70 -3.01
C PHE A 452 3.19 -8.85 -3.81
N GLN A 453 1.92 -8.84 -3.38
CA GLN A 453 0.87 -8.05 -4.00
C GLN A 453 1.28 -6.56 -4.11
N GLU A 454 1.77 -5.97 -3.00
CA GLU A 454 2.24 -4.59 -2.93
C GLU A 454 3.54 -4.33 -3.75
N SER A 455 4.35 -5.36 -4.01
CA SER A 455 5.66 -5.19 -4.66
C SER A 455 5.62 -5.07 -6.19
N ILE A 456 4.60 -5.65 -6.85
CA ILE A 456 4.56 -5.75 -8.31
C ILE A 456 4.39 -4.37 -8.95
N GLY A 457 3.39 -3.61 -8.51
CA GLY A 457 3.13 -2.27 -9.02
C GLY A 457 4.32 -1.33 -8.81
N ASP A 458 4.94 -1.40 -7.62
CA ASP A 458 6.13 -0.63 -7.27
C ASP A 458 7.35 -0.97 -8.15
N THR A 459 7.56 -2.26 -8.44
CA THR A 459 8.64 -2.71 -9.33
C THR A 459 8.50 -2.08 -10.72
N ILE A 460 7.28 -2.11 -11.27
CA ILE A 460 7.01 -1.57 -12.60
C ILE A 460 7.08 -0.04 -12.59
N HIS A 461 6.67 0.62 -11.50
CA HIS A 461 6.88 2.05 -11.34
C HIS A 461 8.37 2.44 -11.35
N LEU A 462 9.23 1.71 -10.62
CA LEU A 462 10.68 1.98 -10.65
C LEU A 462 11.24 1.91 -12.08
N ALA A 463 10.80 0.92 -12.88
CA ALA A 463 11.18 0.80 -14.28
C ALA A 463 10.60 1.92 -15.17
N SER A 464 9.36 2.36 -14.92
CA SER A 464 8.71 3.41 -15.70
C SER A 464 9.25 4.81 -15.41
N MET A 465 9.95 4.99 -14.29
CA MET A 465 10.69 6.21 -13.98
C MET A 465 12.10 6.27 -14.58
N SER A 466 12.52 5.24 -15.33
CA SER A 466 13.82 5.24 -16.00
C SER A 466 13.93 6.43 -16.98
N PRO A 467 15.13 7.04 -17.15
CA PRO A 467 15.32 8.14 -18.10
C PRO A 467 14.86 7.80 -19.53
N LEU A 468 15.07 6.55 -19.96
CA LEU A 468 14.63 6.07 -21.28
C LEU A 468 13.11 6.13 -21.42
N HIS A 469 12.36 5.66 -20.43
CA HIS A 469 10.91 5.68 -20.48
C HIS A 469 10.35 7.10 -20.35
N LEU A 470 10.91 7.94 -19.47
CA LEU A 470 10.51 9.34 -19.35
C LEU A 470 10.71 10.11 -20.65
N THR A 471 11.78 9.83 -21.41
CA THR A 471 11.98 10.42 -22.75
C THR A 471 10.92 9.92 -23.74
N ARG A 472 10.54 8.64 -23.70
CA ARG A 472 9.45 8.10 -24.55
C ARG A 472 8.12 8.80 -24.29
N LEU A 473 7.83 9.14 -23.05
CA LEU A 473 6.63 9.88 -22.65
C LEU A 473 6.70 11.39 -22.93
N GLY A 474 7.84 11.91 -23.40
CA GLY A 474 8.05 13.35 -23.58
C GLY A 474 8.25 14.13 -22.28
N LEU A 475 8.52 13.44 -21.17
CA LEU A 475 8.74 14.01 -19.83
C LEU A 475 10.22 14.36 -19.57
N LEU A 476 11.14 13.88 -20.40
CA LEU A 476 12.57 14.14 -20.28
C LEU A 476 13.21 14.32 -21.66
N ASN A 477 14.09 15.32 -21.81
CA ASN A 477 14.84 15.51 -23.06
C ASN A 477 15.84 14.35 -23.27
N SER A 478 15.97 13.87 -24.52
CA SER A 478 16.93 12.83 -24.91
C SER A 478 18.40 13.15 -24.59
N SER A 479 18.77 14.42 -24.38
CA SER A 479 20.11 14.83 -23.92
C SER A 479 20.51 14.16 -22.60
N TYR A 480 19.54 13.90 -21.71
CA TYR A 480 19.75 13.29 -20.40
C TYR A 480 19.88 11.75 -20.44
N LEU A 481 19.87 11.14 -21.64
CA LEU A 481 20.19 9.72 -21.81
C LEU A 481 21.69 9.46 -21.83
N LYS A 482 22.51 10.49 -22.10
CA LYS A 482 23.97 10.37 -22.09
C LYS A 482 24.53 10.78 -20.72
N PRO A 483 25.56 10.10 -20.22
CA PRO A 483 26.34 10.59 -19.09
C PRO A 483 26.97 11.95 -19.38
N GLU A 484 27.29 12.71 -18.33
CA GLU A 484 28.15 13.88 -18.46
C GLU A 484 29.60 13.49 -18.74
N VAL A 485 30.39 14.41 -19.32
CA VAL A 485 31.82 14.18 -19.59
C VAL A 485 32.52 13.81 -18.28
N ASP A 486 33.31 12.73 -18.30
CA ASP A 486 34.04 12.14 -17.18
C ASP A 486 33.21 11.44 -16.07
N ASN A 487 31.92 11.18 -16.29
CA ASN A 487 31.06 10.41 -15.37
C ASN A 487 30.29 9.27 -16.07
N THR A 488 29.87 8.26 -15.30
CA THR A 488 28.91 7.23 -15.77
C THR A 488 27.45 7.68 -15.67
N LEU A 489 27.19 8.80 -14.98
CA LEU A 489 25.89 9.40 -14.72
C LEU A 489 25.90 10.89 -15.12
N ASN A 490 24.73 11.51 -15.17
CA ASN A 490 24.54 12.96 -15.28
C ASN A 490 23.80 13.51 -14.05
N SER A 491 23.69 14.83 -13.96
CA SER A 491 23.03 15.53 -12.85
C SER A 491 21.57 15.11 -12.66
N PHE A 492 20.86 14.73 -13.74
CA PHE A 492 19.48 14.27 -13.66
C PHE A 492 19.38 12.91 -12.95
N ASP A 493 20.34 12.01 -13.14
CA ASP A 493 20.36 10.73 -12.42
C ASP A 493 20.42 10.92 -10.90
N TYR A 494 21.28 11.85 -10.43
CA TYR A 494 21.38 12.14 -9.01
C TYR A 494 20.11 12.78 -8.46
N ALA A 495 19.48 13.69 -9.23
CA ALA A 495 18.21 14.29 -8.86
C ALA A 495 17.08 13.25 -8.78
N LEU A 496 17.01 12.33 -9.75
CA LEU A 496 16.05 11.22 -9.75
C LEU A 496 16.28 10.27 -8.57
N LEU A 497 17.53 9.83 -8.35
CA LEU A 497 17.89 8.96 -7.23
C LEU A 497 17.57 9.61 -5.88
N MET A 498 17.90 10.90 -5.70
CA MET A 498 17.57 11.65 -4.49
C MET A 498 16.05 11.71 -4.27
N LYS A 499 15.28 12.03 -5.33
CA LYS A 499 13.82 12.05 -5.27
C LYS A 499 13.25 10.68 -4.87
N THR A 500 13.72 9.60 -5.50
CA THR A 500 13.30 8.23 -5.13
C THR A 500 13.71 7.88 -3.70
N ALA A 501 14.90 8.28 -3.25
CA ALA A 501 15.37 8.02 -1.90
C ALA A 501 14.53 8.73 -0.84
N LEU A 502 14.14 9.99 -1.07
CA LEU A 502 13.27 10.76 -0.17
C LEU A 502 11.89 10.11 0.05
N VAL A 503 11.43 9.26 -0.87
CA VAL A 503 10.21 8.47 -0.70
C VAL A 503 10.50 7.11 -0.07
N LYS A 504 11.43 6.34 -0.67
CA LYS A 504 11.59 4.91 -0.36
C LYS A 504 12.45 4.64 0.89
N ILE A 505 13.48 5.45 1.16
CA ILE A 505 14.39 5.24 2.29
C ILE A 505 13.74 5.58 3.65
N PRO A 506 13.04 6.71 3.84
CA PRO A 506 12.39 7.00 5.13
C PRO A 506 11.11 6.19 5.38
N ALA A 507 10.49 5.64 4.34
CA ALA A 507 9.36 4.73 4.48
C ALA A 507 9.74 3.40 5.16
N LEU A 508 11.00 2.95 5.06
CA LEU A 508 11.46 1.68 5.65
C LEU A 508 11.42 1.66 7.18
N PRO A 509 12.09 2.57 7.92
CA PRO A 509 12.00 2.58 9.38
C PRO A 509 10.56 2.80 9.84
N PHE A 510 9.80 3.68 9.17
CA PHE A 510 8.40 3.90 9.48
C PHE A 510 7.60 2.60 9.40
N ALA A 511 7.68 1.89 8.26
CA ALA A 511 6.96 0.64 8.05
C ALA A 511 7.40 -0.49 8.99
N TYR A 512 8.70 -0.56 9.28
CA TYR A 512 9.29 -1.49 10.25
C TYR A 512 8.71 -1.29 11.66
N ILE A 513 8.63 -0.03 12.11
CA ILE A 513 8.17 0.33 13.45
C ILE A 513 6.69 0.02 13.63
N MET A 514 5.83 0.32 12.65
CA MET A 514 4.36 0.20 12.83
C MET A 514 3.93 -1.21 13.27
N ASP A 515 4.44 -2.25 12.63
CA ASP A 515 4.07 -3.63 12.98
C ASP A 515 4.91 -4.23 14.10
N ARG A 516 6.19 -3.83 14.25
CA ARG A 516 6.92 -4.16 15.48
C ARG A 516 6.17 -3.66 16.71
N TYR A 517 5.76 -2.40 16.70
CA TYR A 517 4.94 -1.77 17.74
C TYR A 517 3.64 -2.52 17.97
N ARG A 518 2.84 -2.78 16.93
CA ARG A 518 1.55 -3.47 17.07
C ARG A 518 1.70 -4.90 17.56
N TRP A 519 2.68 -5.66 17.08
CA TRP A 519 2.90 -7.02 17.56
C TRP A 519 3.28 -7.05 19.03
N ASP A 520 4.09 -6.09 19.50
CA ASP A 520 4.47 -5.98 20.91
C ASP A 520 3.28 -5.59 21.81
N LEU A 521 2.34 -4.78 21.29
CA LEU A 521 1.06 -4.51 21.97
C LEU A 521 0.14 -5.74 21.99
N PHE A 522 0.05 -6.49 20.89
CA PHE A 522 -0.81 -7.67 20.81
C PHE A 522 -0.30 -8.79 21.73
N GLU A 523 1.00 -9.04 21.77
CA GLU A 523 1.57 -10.06 22.67
C GLU A 523 1.59 -9.59 24.14
N GLY A 524 1.48 -8.28 24.38
CA GLY A 524 1.48 -7.67 25.71
C GLY A 524 2.86 -7.40 26.31
N SER A 525 3.93 -7.45 25.50
CA SER A 525 5.27 -7.05 25.93
C SER A 525 5.38 -5.53 26.12
N ALA A 526 4.55 -4.77 25.40
CA ALA A 526 4.27 -3.36 25.70
C ALA A 526 2.84 -3.22 26.27
N ASN A 527 2.72 -2.67 27.47
CA ASN A 527 1.41 -2.43 28.09
C ASN A 527 0.68 -1.30 27.34
N PHE A 528 -0.50 -1.59 26.79
CA PHE A 528 -1.23 -0.61 25.99
C PHE A 528 -1.70 0.61 26.81
N GLU A 529 -2.17 0.42 28.04
CA GLU A 529 -2.73 1.52 28.84
C GLU A 529 -1.63 2.45 29.37
N GLU A 530 -0.52 1.86 29.81
CA GLU A 530 0.59 2.55 30.48
C GLU A 530 1.65 3.06 29.49
N ASP A 531 1.98 2.27 28.47
CA ASP A 531 3.21 2.44 27.68
C ASP A 531 2.99 2.72 26.20
N ALA A 532 1.79 2.58 25.66
CA ALA A 532 1.54 2.65 24.21
C ALA A 532 2.25 3.83 23.53
N ASN A 533 1.98 5.07 23.98
CA ASN A 533 2.57 6.23 23.32
C ASN A 533 4.06 6.39 23.61
N ARG A 534 4.51 6.06 24.83
CA ARG A 534 5.92 6.11 25.20
C ARG A 534 6.75 5.14 24.36
N TYR A 535 6.26 3.91 24.19
CA TYR A 535 6.93 2.89 23.40
C TYR A 535 6.91 3.23 21.90
N PHE A 536 5.80 3.76 21.39
CA PHE A 536 5.71 4.25 20.02
C PHE A 536 6.80 5.30 19.72
N TRP A 537 6.93 6.31 20.59
CA TRP A 537 7.96 7.33 20.42
C TRP A 537 9.37 6.80 20.63
N TYR A 538 9.60 5.92 21.60
CA TYR A 538 10.88 5.25 21.77
C TYR A 538 11.35 4.55 20.48
N LEU A 539 10.45 3.85 19.77
CA LEU A 539 10.77 3.21 18.49
C LEU A 539 11.08 4.23 17.39
N LEU A 540 10.31 5.33 17.29
CA LEU A 540 10.57 6.39 16.31
C LEU A 540 11.90 7.11 16.59
N GLU A 541 12.24 7.35 17.85
CA GLU A 541 13.50 7.97 18.24
C GLU A 541 14.69 7.03 17.96
N SER A 542 14.59 5.75 18.34
CA SER A 542 15.70 4.80 18.22
C SER A 542 15.94 4.26 16.81
N GLU A 543 14.89 4.11 15.99
CA GLU A 543 14.98 3.52 14.66
C GLU A 543 14.83 4.54 13.53
N GLN A 544 13.94 5.53 13.67
CA GLN A 544 13.73 6.56 12.64
C GLN A 544 14.49 7.88 12.93
N GLY A 545 15.00 8.08 14.14
CA GLY A 545 15.76 9.27 14.47
C GLY A 545 14.94 10.56 14.44
N ILE A 546 13.65 10.48 14.78
CA ILE A 546 12.74 11.62 14.85
C ILE A 546 12.18 11.79 16.26
N LYS A 547 11.79 13.01 16.62
CA LYS A 547 11.16 13.34 17.90
C LYS A 547 9.85 14.11 17.74
N PRO A 548 8.94 14.07 18.72
CA PRO A 548 7.83 15.01 18.78
C PRO A 548 8.33 16.46 18.72
N PRO A 549 7.59 17.37 18.09
CA PRO A 549 8.00 18.78 17.99
C PRO A 549 7.71 19.61 19.24
N LEU A 550 7.08 19.01 20.26
CA LEU A 550 6.63 19.66 21.49
C LEU A 550 7.22 18.93 22.69
N ASN A 551 7.67 19.70 23.68
CA ASN A 551 8.18 19.19 24.96
C ASN A 551 7.05 18.96 25.99
N THR A 552 5.81 18.78 25.54
CA THR A 552 4.65 18.50 26.41
C THR A 552 4.60 17.00 26.74
N ASP A 553 4.06 16.64 27.91
CA ASP A 553 3.84 15.24 28.23
C ASP A 553 2.78 14.64 27.29
N ARG A 554 3.20 13.63 26.52
CA ARG A 554 2.37 12.89 25.57
C ARG A 554 2.11 11.46 26.03
N THR A 555 2.58 11.05 27.20
CA THR A 555 2.59 9.64 27.64
C THR A 555 1.17 9.03 27.64
N HIS A 556 0.17 9.83 28.05
CA HIS A 556 -1.22 9.40 28.13
C HIS A 556 -1.97 9.36 26.78
N LEU A 557 -1.39 9.89 25.69
CA LEU A 557 -2.02 9.97 24.37
C LEU A 557 -1.94 8.64 23.60
N PHE A 558 -2.37 8.66 22.33
CA PHE A 558 -2.20 7.55 21.39
C PHE A 558 -1.93 8.10 19.98
N ASP A 559 -0.72 8.59 19.76
CA ASP A 559 -0.34 9.27 18.51
C ASP A 559 -0.32 8.34 17.30
N ALA A 560 -0.15 7.03 17.52
CA ALA A 560 -0.20 6.03 16.46
C ALA A 560 -1.58 5.97 15.75
N ALA A 561 -2.68 6.27 16.46
CA ALA A 561 -4.02 6.35 15.86
C ALA A 561 -4.14 7.47 14.80
N ALA A 562 -3.20 8.42 14.78
CA ALA A 562 -3.17 9.45 13.75
C ALA A 562 -2.79 8.92 12.37
N LYS A 563 -2.42 7.64 12.22
CA LYS A 563 -2.16 6.98 10.94
C LYS A 563 -3.31 6.06 10.54
N TYR A 564 -3.85 6.21 9.33
CA TYR A 564 -5.00 5.48 8.76
C TYR A 564 -5.02 3.98 9.08
N HIS A 565 -3.88 3.30 8.93
CA HIS A 565 -3.75 1.85 9.14
C HIS A 565 -4.04 1.37 10.57
N PHE A 566 -4.04 2.26 11.57
CA PHE A 566 -4.45 1.92 12.93
C PHE A 566 -5.97 1.86 13.06
N PRO A 567 -6.74 2.94 12.77
CA PRO A 567 -8.21 2.89 12.74
C PRO A 567 -8.79 1.86 11.76
N ASP A 568 -8.14 1.68 10.61
CA ASP A 568 -8.53 0.71 9.58
C ASP A 568 -8.11 -0.73 9.93
N ASN A 569 -7.23 -0.90 10.92
CA ASN A 569 -6.66 -2.17 11.36
C ASN A 569 -5.97 -2.99 10.25
N THR A 570 -5.29 -2.31 9.33
CA THR A 570 -4.56 -2.94 8.22
C THR A 570 -3.09 -3.19 8.60
N PRO A 571 -2.56 -4.43 8.50
CA PRO A 571 -1.14 -4.78 8.73
C PRO A 571 -0.16 -3.97 7.86
N TYR A 572 0.99 -3.58 8.39
CA TYR A 572 1.91 -2.60 7.76
C TYR A 572 3.21 -3.21 7.24
N VAL A 573 3.65 -4.37 7.77
CA VAL A 573 4.89 -5.05 7.40
C VAL A 573 4.94 -5.39 5.90
N ARG A 574 3.77 -5.52 5.26
CA ARG A 574 3.62 -5.67 3.81
C ARG A 574 4.35 -4.58 3.04
N TYR A 575 4.29 -3.32 3.49
CA TYR A 575 4.94 -2.20 2.83
C TYR A 575 6.46 -2.21 3.05
N PHE A 576 6.93 -2.66 4.23
CA PHE A 576 8.36 -2.83 4.49
C PHE A 576 8.98 -3.85 3.54
N LEU A 577 8.36 -5.03 3.45
CA LEU A 577 8.82 -6.12 2.58
C LEU A 577 8.68 -5.73 1.10
N ALA A 578 7.55 -5.16 0.69
CA ALA A 578 7.31 -4.75 -0.68
C ALA A 578 8.32 -3.71 -1.18
N ASN A 579 8.68 -2.74 -0.32
CA ASN A 579 9.68 -1.74 -0.63
C ASN A 579 11.04 -2.40 -0.98
N ILE A 580 11.49 -3.37 -0.18
CA ILE A 580 12.73 -4.14 -0.46
C ILE A 580 12.58 -5.02 -1.70
N LEU A 581 11.50 -5.81 -1.76
CA LEU A 581 11.21 -6.73 -2.86
C LEU A 581 11.16 -6.00 -4.20
N SER A 582 10.61 -4.79 -4.26
CA SER A 582 10.48 -4.04 -5.52
C SER A 582 11.81 -3.83 -6.25
N PHE A 583 12.91 -3.58 -5.53
CA PHE A 583 14.24 -3.47 -6.11
C PHE A 583 14.81 -4.83 -6.53
N GLN A 584 14.57 -5.88 -5.72
CA GLN A 584 15.03 -7.24 -6.01
C GLN A 584 14.34 -7.80 -7.27
N LEU A 585 13.03 -7.59 -7.38
CA LEU A 585 12.24 -7.92 -8.55
C LEU A 585 12.70 -7.11 -9.77
N LEU A 586 12.93 -5.79 -9.61
CA LEU A 586 13.45 -4.95 -10.69
C LEU A 586 14.75 -5.52 -11.24
N GLU A 587 15.73 -5.82 -10.39
CA GLU A 587 17.02 -6.36 -10.83
C GLU A 587 16.86 -7.69 -11.58
N GLY A 588 16.07 -8.62 -11.05
CA GLY A 588 15.80 -9.91 -11.71
C GLY A 588 15.13 -9.74 -13.08
N LEU A 589 14.17 -8.83 -13.20
CA LEU A 589 13.50 -8.52 -14.47
C LEU A 589 14.42 -7.79 -15.45
N CYS A 590 15.32 -6.94 -14.97
CA CYS A 590 16.35 -6.29 -15.79
C CYS A 590 17.32 -7.32 -16.38
N ARG A 591 17.81 -8.25 -15.54
CA ARG A 591 18.63 -9.37 -16.00
C ARG A 591 17.87 -10.21 -17.02
N LYS A 592 16.59 -10.49 -16.78
CA LYS A 592 15.74 -11.24 -17.72
C LYS A 592 15.59 -10.53 -19.06
N SER A 593 15.43 -9.22 -19.04
CA SER A 593 15.29 -8.39 -20.24
C SER A 593 16.57 -8.45 -21.08
N ILE A 594 17.72 -8.19 -20.44
CA ILE A 594 19.03 -8.04 -21.10
C ILE A 594 19.65 -9.39 -21.47
N TYR A 595 19.76 -10.31 -20.51
CA TYR A 595 20.47 -11.59 -20.68
C TYR A 595 19.57 -12.77 -21.03
N GLY A 596 18.25 -12.64 -20.81
CA GLY A 596 17.32 -13.74 -21.03
C GLY A 596 17.16 -14.70 -19.83
N SER A 597 17.89 -14.50 -18.73
CA SER A 597 17.68 -15.19 -17.43
C SER A 597 17.65 -14.19 -16.28
N VAL A 598 16.98 -14.54 -15.17
CA VAL A 598 16.82 -13.69 -13.98
C VAL A 598 18.05 -13.69 -13.07
N ASP A 599 18.90 -14.71 -13.21
CA ASP A 599 20.01 -15.08 -12.31
C ASP A 599 21.39 -15.03 -13.01
N SER A 600 21.45 -14.37 -14.18
CA SER A 600 22.70 -14.17 -14.92
C SER A 600 23.80 -13.64 -13.99
N PRO A 601 25.02 -14.22 -13.99
CA PRO A 601 26.11 -13.76 -13.13
C PRO A 601 26.76 -12.46 -13.64
N TYR A 602 26.46 -12.04 -14.87
CA TYR A 602 27.05 -10.86 -15.48
C TYR A 602 26.50 -9.57 -14.86
N GLN A 603 27.36 -8.58 -14.65
CA GLN A 603 26.95 -7.27 -14.18
C GLN A 603 26.14 -6.53 -15.25
N LEU A 604 25.02 -5.91 -14.85
CA LEU A 604 24.20 -5.09 -15.74
C LEU A 604 25.08 -4.04 -16.45
N PRO A 605 24.85 -3.77 -17.75
CA PRO A 605 25.66 -2.82 -18.52
C PRO A 605 25.41 -1.36 -18.14
N MET A 606 24.53 -1.13 -17.16
CA MET A 606 24.10 0.17 -16.68
C MET A 606 23.71 0.08 -15.20
N PRO A 607 23.75 1.21 -14.47
CA PRO A 607 23.18 1.30 -13.12
C PRO A 607 21.70 0.90 -13.09
N LEU A 608 21.27 0.27 -12.00
CA LEU A 608 19.96 -0.37 -11.92
C LEU A 608 18.79 0.62 -12.11
N HIS A 609 18.92 1.87 -11.63
CA HIS A 609 17.90 2.91 -11.79
C HIS A 609 17.67 3.37 -13.24
N ARG A 610 18.57 3.00 -14.17
CA ARG A 610 18.40 3.29 -15.61
C ARG A 610 17.76 2.14 -16.38
N CYS A 611 17.52 1.00 -15.73
CA CYS A 611 16.89 -0.13 -16.39
C CYS A 611 15.44 0.19 -16.79
N ASP A 612 15.09 -0.09 -18.03
CA ASP A 612 13.73 0.04 -18.56
C ASP A 612 13.21 -1.34 -18.99
N LEU A 613 12.01 -1.68 -18.55
CA LEU A 613 11.35 -2.96 -18.86
C LEU A 613 10.37 -2.83 -20.05
N TYR A 614 10.08 -1.60 -20.49
CA TYR A 614 9.13 -1.32 -21.58
C TYR A 614 9.51 -2.06 -22.88
N GLY A 615 8.52 -2.72 -23.48
CA GLY A 615 8.67 -3.50 -24.72
C GLY A 615 9.27 -4.89 -24.55
N SER A 616 9.73 -5.27 -23.34
CA SER A 616 10.41 -6.55 -23.14
C SER A 616 9.44 -7.73 -23.05
N LYS A 617 9.21 -8.41 -24.19
CA LYS A 617 8.39 -9.63 -24.23
C LYS A 617 8.96 -10.81 -23.43
N ARG A 618 10.25 -10.75 -23.07
CA ARG A 618 10.88 -11.72 -22.16
C ARG A 618 10.41 -11.52 -20.72
N VAL A 619 10.25 -10.26 -20.30
CA VAL A 619 9.74 -9.87 -18.98
C VAL A 619 8.27 -10.25 -18.84
N GLY A 620 7.40 -9.89 -19.79
CA GLY A 620 5.98 -10.24 -19.69
C GLY A 620 5.74 -11.76 -19.64
N ARG A 621 6.55 -12.57 -20.32
CA ARG A 621 6.47 -14.04 -20.22
C ARG A 621 6.82 -14.57 -18.82
N VAL A 622 7.85 -14.02 -18.18
CA VAL A 622 8.23 -14.47 -16.82
C VAL A 622 7.23 -13.98 -15.78
N LEU A 623 6.74 -12.74 -15.91
CA LEU A 623 5.68 -12.19 -15.06
C LEU A 623 4.40 -13.03 -15.17
N LYS A 624 3.92 -13.28 -16.39
CA LYS A 624 2.74 -14.14 -16.60
C LYS A 624 2.91 -15.52 -15.97
N LYS A 625 4.07 -16.16 -16.16
CA LYS A 625 4.35 -17.48 -15.58
C LYS A 625 4.36 -17.47 -14.05
N ALA A 626 4.92 -16.43 -13.44
CA ALA A 626 5.08 -16.33 -12.00
C ALA A 626 3.79 -15.90 -11.29
N LEU A 627 2.98 -15.04 -11.90
CA LEU A 627 1.78 -14.46 -11.29
C LEU A 627 0.51 -15.26 -11.58
N ALA A 628 0.39 -15.94 -12.72
CA ALA A 628 -0.82 -16.70 -13.07
C ALA A 628 -1.23 -17.81 -12.08
N PRO A 629 -0.32 -18.44 -11.32
CA PRO A 629 -0.71 -19.38 -10.27
C PRO A 629 -1.40 -18.72 -9.06
N GLY A 630 -1.30 -17.40 -8.87
CA GLY A 630 -1.84 -16.70 -7.70
C GLY A 630 -1.44 -17.36 -6.37
N GLY A 631 -2.38 -17.46 -5.43
CA GLY A 631 -2.19 -18.07 -4.12
C GLY A 631 -1.94 -19.59 -4.10
N SER A 632 -2.02 -20.27 -5.26
CA SER A 632 -1.77 -21.72 -5.35
C SER A 632 -0.30 -22.10 -5.15
N GLN A 633 0.61 -21.13 -5.27
CA GLN A 633 2.04 -21.30 -5.07
C GLN A 633 2.50 -20.52 -3.84
N ARG A 634 3.61 -20.97 -3.24
CA ARG A 634 4.29 -20.22 -2.17
C ARG A 634 5.04 -19.03 -2.76
N TRP A 635 5.16 -17.98 -1.96
CA TRP A 635 5.85 -16.75 -2.34
C TRP A 635 7.32 -16.98 -2.73
N THR A 636 8.01 -17.94 -2.11
CA THR A 636 9.41 -18.29 -2.45
C THR A 636 9.55 -18.82 -3.88
N THR A 637 8.58 -19.61 -4.36
CA THR A 637 8.53 -20.09 -5.75
C THR A 637 8.39 -18.93 -6.72
N VAL A 638 7.55 -17.95 -6.39
CA VAL A 638 7.35 -16.74 -7.20
C VAL A 638 8.61 -15.88 -7.19
N LEU A 639 9.22 -15.68 -6.02
CA LEU A 639 10.48 -14.94 -5.90
C LEU A 639 11.58 -15.54 -6.78
N LYS A 640 11.76 -16.86 -6.71
CA LYS A 640 12.76 -17.59 -7.48
C LYS A 640 12.52 -17.49 -8.98
N ALA A 641 11.26 -17.57 -9.41
CA ALA A 641 10.92 -17.42 -10.81
C ALA A 641 11.27 -16.02 -11.35
N LEU A 642 11.19 -14.98 -10.51
CA LEU A 642 11.42 -13.59 -10.90
C LEU A 642 12.85 -13.11 -10.66
N THR A 643 13.60 -13.74 -9.74
CA THR A 643 14.91 -13.24 -9.27
C THR A 643 16.02 -14.28 -9.24
N GLY A 644 15.67 -15.58 -9.34
CA GLY A 644 16.62 -16.68 -9.21
C GLY A 644 16.89 -17.17 -7.79
N THR A 645 16.40 -16.47 -6.77
CA THR A 645 16.60 -16.80 -5.35
C THR A 645 15.27 -16.97 -4.60
N GLU A 646 15.28 -17.71 -3.51
CA GLU A 646 14.14 -17.87 -2.58
C GLU A 646 14.25 -16.93 -1.37
N GLU A 647 15.34 -16.17 -1.26
CA GLU A 647 15.62 -15.29 -0.12
C GLU A 647 15.37 -13.82 -0.45
N ILE A 648 14.79 -13.10 0.51
CA ILE A 648 14.64 -11.65 0.44
C ILE A 648 15.95 -11.00 0.87
N SER A 649 16.47 -10.11 0.03
CA SER A 649 17.73 -9.38 0.25
C SER A 649 17.59 -7.90 -0.06
N VAL A 650 18.33 -7.08 0.69
CA VAL A 650 18.40 -5.62 0.48
C VAL A 650 19.42 -5.23 -0.59
N ASP A 651 20.20 -6.17 -1.10
CA ASP A 651 21.34 -5.91 -1.97
C ASP A 651 20.96 -5.14 -3.24
N SER A 652 19.80 -5.47 -3.84
CA SER A 652 19.32 -4.79 -5.05
C SER A 652 18.95 -3.33 -4.75
N MET A 653 18.40 -3.04 -3.59
CA MET A 653 18.13 -1.67 -3.14
C MET A 653 19.44 -0.91 -2.90
N VAL A 654 20.41 -1.53 -2.23
CA VAL A 654 21.74 -0.93 -2.01
C VAL A 654 22.43 -0.64 -3.35
N ARG A 655 22.37 -1.56 -4.32
CA ARG A 655 22.88 -1.36 -5.69
C ARG A 655 22.15 -0.24 -6.42
N TYR A 656 20.82 -0.14 -6.29
CA TYR A 656 20.04 0.94 -6.88
C TYR A 656 20.51 2.31 -6.38
N PHE A 657 20.75 2.45 -5.08
CA PHE A 657 21.17 3.70 -4.46
C PHE A 657 22.69 3.87 -4.32
N GLU A 658 23.51 2.97 -4.86
CA GLU A 658 24.97 3.04 -4.77
C GLU A 658 25.52 4.39 -5.25
N PRO A 659 25.10 4.95 -6.40
CA PRO A 659 25.62 6.23 -6.86
C PRO A 659 25.25 7.39 -5.92
N LEU A 660 24.03 7.37 -5.39
CA LEU A 660 23.58 8.36 -4.41
C LEU A 660 24.36 8.23 -3.10
N THR A 661 24.61 6.99 -2.65
CA THR A 661 25.38 6.73 -1.41
C THR A 661 26.77 7.33 -1.49
N LYS A 662 27.48 7.13 -2.61
CA LYS A 662 28.79 7.75 -2.86
C LYS A 662 28.73 9.28 -2.88
N TYR A 663 27.64 9.84 -3.37
CA TYR A 663 27.41 11.29 -3.36
C TYR A 663 27.17 11.82 -1.94
N LEU A 664 26.36 11.12 -1.13
CA LEU A 664 26.13 11.46 0.28
C LEU A 664 27.43 11.40 1.10
N ASP A 665 28.27 10.39 0.88
CA ASP A 665 29.57 10.26 1.56
C ASP A 665 30.47 11.48 1.32
N LYS A 666 30.55 11.96 0.07
CA LYS A 666 31.28 13.19 -0.26
C LYS A 666 30.72 14.41 0.48
N ILE A 667 29.39 14.56 0.55
CA ILE A 667 28.76 15.67 1.28
C ILE A 667 29.08 15.58 2.77
N ILE A 668 28.99 14.38 3.35
CA ILE A 668 29.25 14.13 4.76
C ILE A 668 30.69 14.51 5.11
N GLU A 669 31.67 14.06 4.32
CA GLU A 669 33.08 14.38 4.51
C GLU A 669 33.36 15.89 4.36
N GLN A 670 32.91 16.50 3.25
CA GLN A 670 33.17 17.90 2.94
C GLN A 670 32.56 18.87 3.96
N GLN A 671 31.41 18.54 4.52
CA GLN A 671 30.67 19.40 5.44
C GLN A 671 30.87 18.98 6.92
N GLY A 672 31.67 17.94 7.18
CA GLY A 672 31.91 17.38 8.51
C GLY A 672 30.62 16.97 9.23
N ILE A 673 29.65 16.40 8.50
CA ILE A 673 28.31 16.07 9.02
C ILE A 673 28.42 14.82 9.89
N PRO A 674 27.93 14.85 11.14
CA PRO A 674 27.93 13.66 11.96
C PRO A 674 26.79 12.72 11.54
N VAL A 675 27.08 11.42 11.48
CA VAL A 675 26.13 10.37 11.11
C VAL A 675 25.57 9.71 12.37
N GLY A 676 24.27 9.38 12.34
CA GLY A 676 23.54 8.90 13.52
C GLY A 676 22.94 10.04 14.34
N TRP A 677 22.25 9.70 15.42
CA TRP A 677 21.59 10.63 16.33
C TRP A 677 21.64 10.15 17.77
#